data_AF-A0A226N1Z1-F1
#
_entry.id   AF-A0A226N1Z1-F1
#
_cell.length_a   1.000
_cell.length_b   1.000
_cell.length_c   1.000
_cell.angle_alpha   90.00
_cell.angle_beta   90.00
_cell.angle_gamma   90.00
#
_symmetry.space_group_name_H-M   'P 1'
#
loop_
_entity.id
_entity.type
_entity.pdbx_description
1 polymer ?
#
loop_
_entity_poly.entity_id
_entity_poly.type
_entity_poly.pdbx_seq_one_letter_code
_entity_poly.pdbx_strand_id
1 'polypeptide(L)'
;MMYDLMEWRSQLLSGTLPKDELKELKQKVTSKIDYGNKILELDLIVRDEDGNILDPDKTSVISLFHAHEEATNKITERIKEEMTELHTIDLSSFEQSKDQPDYASYSRMSSSPTHSLYVFVRNFVCRIGEDAELFMSLYDPQKLTIISENYLVRWGSKGFPKEIDMLNNLKVVFTDLGNKDLSRDKVYLVCQIVRVGRMDLKDTNSKKYTQGLRRPFGVAVMDITDIIKGKAESDEEKQHFIPFHPVVAESDFLHSLLSKITASKGDSGGQGLWVTMKMLVGDVIQTRKDYPHLVDRTTVVARKLGFPEIIMPGDIRNDIYITLLYGDFDKYNKTTQRSVEVIMCVCDEEGKTIPNAVCLGAGDKPVSEYRSVLYYQVKQPRWMETLKVAVPLEDMQRVHLRFMFRHRSSQESKDKGEKNFAMAYIRLMKEDGTTLQDGVHDLLVLKGDSKKMEDASAYLTLPSTRLHIENKAATLSRNSSIVGGLSVSTRDAFYISTLVCSTKLTQNVGLLGLLKWRMKPELLQENLEKLKIVDGEEVVKFLQDTLDALFNIMMEHSHSNEYDILVFDALIYIIGLIADRKFQHFNAVLEAYIQQHFSATLAYKKLMSVLKTYLDISSRGEQCEPILRTLKALEYVFKFIVRSRTLFSQLYEGKEQTEFEESMRRLFESINNLMKSQHKTTILLQVAALKYIPSVLHDVEMVFDAKLLSQLLYEFYTCIPPVKLQKQKVQSMKEIVRSNLFKKQ
;
A
#
# COMPACT_ATOMS: atom_id res chain seq x y z
N MET A 1 -33.92 39.23 -6.29
CA MET A 1 -34.21 39.26 -4.84
C MET A 1 -35.24 40.32 -4.47
N MET A 2 -34.97 41.62 -4.62
CA MET A 2 -35.95 42.66 -4.24
C MET A 2 -37.22 42.66 -5.11
N TYR A 3 -37.10 42.43 -6.42
CA TYR A 3 -38.27 42.29 -7.30
C TYR A 3 -39.15 41.09 -6.91
N ASP A 4 -38.54 39.94 -6.63
CA ASP A 4 -39.24 38.73 -6.16
C ASP A 4 -39.97 39.00 -4.83
N LEU A 5 -39.32 39.69 -3.88
CA LEU A 5 -39.93 40.07 -2.61
C LEU A 5 -41.10 41.04 -2.79
N MET A 6 -41.02 41.97 -3.74
CA MET A 6 -42.13 42.89 -4.06
C MET A 6 -43.32 42.14 -4.67
N GLU A 7 -43.05 41.15 -5.53
CA GLU A 7 -44.08 40.29 -6.12
C GLU A 7 -44.76 39.43 -5.05
N TRP A 8 -43.98 38.75 -4.20
CA TRP A 8 -44.53 37.93 -3.11
C TRP A 8 -45.29 38.79 -2.09
N ARG A 9 -44.86 40.03 -1.84
CA ARG A 9 -45.64 40.98 -1.03
C ARG A 9 -46.98 41.30 -1.68
N SER A 10 -47.03 41.49 -3.00
CA SER A 10 -48.29 41.72 -3.73
C SER A 10 -49.20 40.48 -3.64
N GLN A 11 -48.65 39.27 -3.72
CA GLN A 11 -49.38 38.02 -3.57
C GLN A 11 -49.92 37.83 -2.15
N LEU A 12 -49.12 38.10 -1.11
CA LEU A 12 -49.56 38.07 0.29
C LEU A 12 -50.69 39.09 0.57
N LEU A 13 -50.64 40.26 -0.06
CA LEU A 13 -51.66 41.31 0.10
C LEU A 13 -52.93 41.08 -0.75
N SER A 14 -52.86 40.22 -1.77
CA SER A 14 -54.00 39.93 -2.65
C SER A 14 -55.15 39.21 -1.93
N GLY A 15 -54.85 38.49 -0.84
CA GLY A 15 -55.85 37.78 -0.02
C GLY A 15 -56.55 36.61 -0.72
N THR A 16 -56.15 36.24 -1.94
CA THR A 16 -56.79 35.19 -2.75
C THR A 16 -56.15 33.81 -2.58
N LEU A 17 -55.12 33.68 -1.74
CA LEU A 17 -54.36 32.44 -1.56
C LEU A 17 -55.01 31.52 -0.50
N PRO A 18 -55.10 30.21 -0.75
CA PRO A 18 -55.40 29.19 0.26
C PRO A 18 -54.44 29.26 1.46
N LYS A 19 -54.87 28.78 2.63
CA LYS A 19 -54.06 28.81 3.87
C LYS A 19 -52.70 28.12 3.73
N ASP A 20 -52.64 27.01 2.99
CA ASP A 20 -51.41 26.24 2.83
C ASP A 20 -50.42 26.97 1.91
N GLU A 21 -50.90 27.54 0.79
CA GLU A 21 -50.09 28.38 -0.09
C GLU A 21 -49.62 29.67 0.60
N LEU A 22 -50.46 30.25 1.47
CA LEU A 22 -50.10 31.41 2.28
C LEU A 22 -48.97 31.09 3.26
N LYS A 23 -49.02 29.93 3.92
CA LYS A 23 -47.99 29.47 4.85
C LYS A 23 -46.66 29.22 4.12
N GLU A 24 -46.70 28.54 2.99
CA GLU A 24 -45.51 28.27 2.17
C GLU A 24 -44.89 29.57 1.63
N LEU A 25 -45.72 30.47 1.08
CA LEU A 25 -45.25 31.76 0.57
C LEU A 25 -44.64 32.62 1.68
N LYS A 26 -45.24 32.61 2.87
CA LYS A 26 -44.71 33.33 4.03
C LYS A 26 -43.37 32.77 4.48
N GLN A 27 -43.22 31.45 4.59
CA GLN A 27 -41.93 30.82 4.89
C GLN A 27 -40.86 31.15 3.83
N LYS A 28 -41.23 31.16 2.55
CA LYS A 28 -40.35 31.50 1.44
C LYS A 28 -39.87 32.96 1.51
N VAL A 29 -40.79 33.89 1.79
CA VAL A 29 -40.50 35.31 1.97
C VAL A 29 -39.56 35.52 3.15
N THR A 30 -39.90 34.97 4.32
CA THR A 30 -39.09 35.14 5.53
C THR A 30 -37.71 34.53 5.37
N SER A 31 -37.61 33.35 4.76
CA SER A 31 -36.33 32.68 4.50
C SER A 31 -35.41 33.48 3.58
N LYS A 32 -35.95 34.16 2.56
CA LYS A 32 -35.18 35.06 1.68
C LYS A 32 -34.78 36.36 2.37
N ILE A 33 -35.62 36.91 3.25
CA ILE A 33 -35.30 38.10 4.05
C ILE A 33 -34.18 37.77 5.05
N ASP A 34 -34.30 36.67 5.78
CA ASP A 34 -33.32 36.29 6.81
C ASP A 34 -31.96 35.93 6.16
N TYR A 35 -31.97 35.34 4.95
CA TYR A 35 -30.79 35.18 4.10
C TYR A 35 -30.15 36.52 3.69
N GLY A 36 -30.96 37.46 3.20
CA GLY A 36 -30.50 38.81 2.84
C GLY A 36 -29.92 39.56 4.04
N ASN A 37 -30.58 39.50 5.20
CA ASN A 37 -30.10 40.10 6.44
C ASN A 37 -28.74 39.55 6.83
N LYS A 38 -28.51 38.24 6.69
CA LYS A 38 -27.21 37.62 7.01
C LYS A 38 -26.08 38.09 6.09
N ILE A 39 -26.34 38.23 4.79
CA ILE A 39 -25.37 38.75 3.82
C ILE A 39 -25.07 40.24 4.08
N LEU A 40 -26.09 40.99 4.48
CA LEU A 40 -25.99 42.42 4.79
C LEU A 40 -25.48 42.68 6.22
N GLU A 41 -25.07 41.64 6.95
CA GLU A 41 -24.58 41.73 8.34
C GLU A 41 -25.58 42.39 9.32
N LEU A 42 -26.88 42.18 9.10
CA LEU A 42 -27.97 42.66 9.95
C LEU A 42 -28.42 41.60 10.96
N ASP A 43 -29.18 42.05 11.97
CA ASP A 43 -29.71 41.18 13.03
C ASP A 43 -30.66 40.09 12.48
N LEU A 44 -30.45 38.87 12.97
CA LEU A 44 -31.28 37.72 12.62
C LEU A 44 -32.52 37.66 13.52
N ILE A 45 -33.69 37.52 12.89
CA ILE A 45 -34.97 37.37 13.58
C ILE A 45 -35.35 35.89 13.58
N VAL A 46 -35.57 35.31 14.77
CA VAL A 46 -36.02 33.92 14.92
C VAL A 46 -37.53 33.84 14.73
N ARG A 47 -37.98 32.81 14.01
CA ARG A 47 -39.38 32.63 13.61
C ARG A 47 -39.91 31.26 13.99
N ASP A 48 -41.23 31.17 14.20
CA ASP A 48 -41.95 29.91 14.44
C ASP A 48 -42.19 29.11 13.13
N GLU A 49 -42.78 27.92 13.24
CA GLU A 49 -43.11 27.05 12.09
C GLU A 49 -44.11 27.69 11.10
N ASP A 50 -44.82 28.74 11.51
CA ASP A 50 -45.76 29.49 10.69
C ASP A 50 -45.15 30.80 10.13
N GLY A 51 -43.84 31.01 10.32
CA GLY A 51 -43.08 32.17 9.85
C GLY A 51 -43.35 33.48 10.61
N ASN A 52 -43.98 33.43 11.79
CA ASN A 52 -44.12 34.59 12.68
C ASN A 52 -42.85 34.79 13.50
N ILE A 53 -42.63 36.01 13.98
CA ILE A 53 -41.54 36.32 14.90
C ILE A 53 -41.81 35.63 16.24
N LEU A 54 -40.81 34.94 16.76
CA LEU A 54 -40.90 34.21 18.02
C LEU A 54 -40.92 35.21 19.19
N ASP A 55 -41.91 35.08 20.08
CA ASP A 55 -42.11 35.99 21.21
C ASP A 55 -41.14 35.64 22.36
N PRO A 56 -40.18 36.54 22.72
CA PRO A 56 -39.20 36.29 23.77
C PRO A 56 -39.82 36.11 25.15
N ASP A 57 -40.99 36.72 25.42
CA ASP A 57 -41.63 36.70 26.74
C ASP A 57 -42.41 35.40 26.98
N LYS A 58 -42.69 34.64 25.93
CA LYS A 58 -43.40 33.34 25.99
C LYS A 58 -42.48 32.14 25.81
N THR A 59 -41.24 32.37 25.37
CA THR A 59 -40.30 31.30 25.01
C THR A 59 -39.23 31.18 26.08
N SER A 60 -38.90 29.94 26.50
CA SER A 60 -37.78 29.71 27.43
C SER A 60 -36.47 30.20 26.81
N VAL A 61 -35.59 30.77 27.64
CA VAL A 61 -34.27 31.28 27.23
C VAL A 61 -33.45 30.23 26.48
N ILE A 62 -33.54 28.96 26.90
CA ILE A 62 -32.80 27.85 26.29
C ILE A 62 -33.39 27.49 24.91
N SER A 63 -34.72 27.45 24.78
CA SER A 63 -35.36 27.21 23.49
C SER A 63 -35.13 28.35 22.50
N LEU A 64 -35.09 29.60 22.97
CA LEU A 64 -34.77 30.75 22.13
C LEU A 64 -33.33 30.69 21.63
N PHE A 65 -32.38 30.28 22.48
CA PHE A 65 -30.99 30.06 22.08
C PHE A 65 -30.86 28.96 21.01
N HIS A 66 -31.50 27.81 21.20
CA HIS A 66 -31.48 26.73 20.20
C HIS A 66 -32.13 27.16 18.88
N ALA A 67 -33.21 27.93 18.92
CA ALA A 67 -33.86 28.44 17.72
C ALA A 67 -32.96 29.46 16.97
N HIS A 68 -32.19 30.27 17.69
CA HIS A 68 -31.14 31.12 17.09
C HIS A 68 -30.00 30.31 16.47
N GLU A 69 -29.53 29.27 17.15
CA GLU A 69 -28.47 28.38 16.67
C GLU A 69 -28.90 27.64 15.39
N GLU A 70 -30.11 27.08 15.39
CA GLU A 70 -30.67 26.37 14.24
C GLU A 70 -30.89 27.31 13.04
N ALA A 71 -31.49 28.48 13.26
CA ALA A 71 -31.69 29.47 12.20
C ALA A 71 -30.36 29.94 11.58
N THR A 72 -29.34 30.14 12.42
CA THR A 72 -28.00 30.54 11.96
C THR A 72 -27.34 29.43 11.13
N ASN A 73 -27.44 28.18 11.57
CA ASN A 73 -26.87 27.04 10.85
C ASN A 73 -27.55 26.85 9.49
N LYS A 74 -28.89 26.88 9.43
CA LYS A 74 -29.66 26.76 8.16
C LYS A 74 -29.27 27.83 7.14
N ILE A 75 -29.13 29.08 7.57
CA ILE A 75 -28.73 30.17 6.66
C ILE A 75 -27.28 30.01 6.21
N THR A 76 -26.39 29.59 7.12
CA THR A 76 -24.96 29.39 6.79
C THR A 76 -24.75 28.22 5.82
N GLU A 77 -25.52 27.13 5.95
CA GLU A 77 -25.51 26.02 5.00
C GLU A 77 -26.01 26.47 3.62
N ARG A 78 -27.13 27.21 3.54
CA ARG A 78 -27.60 27.75 2.26
C ARG A 78 -26.60 28.68 1.59
N ILE A 79 -25.90 29.52 2.35
CA ILE A 79 -24.82 30.39 1.81
C ILE A 79 -23.68 29.53 1.24
N LYS A 80 -23.30 28.45 1.92
CA LYS A 80 -22.30 27.50 1.42
C LYS A 80 -22.79 26.80 0.15
N GLU A 81 -24.02 26.31 0.12
CA GLU A 81 -24.61 25.67 -1.07
C GLU A 81 -24.58 26.62 -2.29
N GLU A 82 -25.02 27.87 -2.15
CA GLU A 82 -24.98 28.86 -3.24
C GLU A 82 -23.54 29.24 -3.66
N MET A 83 -22.59 29.32 -2.71
CA MET A 83 -21.16 29.50 -3.03
C MET A 83 -20.57 28.29 -3.79
N THR A 84 -21.10 27.09 -3.54
CA THR A 84 -20.67 25.85 -4.21
C THR A 84 -21.30 25.73 -5.60
N GLU A 85 -22.56 26.16 -5.76
CA GLU A 85 -23.27 26.24 -7.05
C GLU A 85 -22.59 27.23 -8.02
N LEU A 86 -22.09 28.37 -7.55
CA LEU A 86 -21.31 29.31 -8.36
C LEU A 86 -19.95 28.73 -8.83
N HIS A 87 -19.44 27.68 -8.18
CA HIS A 87 -18.24 26.95 -8.59
C HIS A 87 -18.54 25.74 -9.50
N THR A 88 -19.81 25.41 -9.74
CA THR A 88 -20.23 24.21 -10.51
C THR A 88 -20.95 24.51 -11.83
N ILE A 89 -21.09 25.78 -12.23
CA ILE A 89 -21.71 26.16 -13.53
C ILE A 89 -20.87 25.73 -14.75
N ASP A 90 -19.65 25.22 -14.59
CA ASP A 90 -18.81 24.80 -15.72
C ASP A 90 -18.85 23.29 -16.04
N LEU A 91 -19.68 22.45 -15.38
CA LEU A 91 -19.55 20.98 -15.57
C LEU A 91 -20.79 20.08 -15.49
N SER A 92 -22.04 20.57 -15.59
CA SER A 92 -23.20 19.67 -15.50
C SER A 92 -24.33 19.93 -16.49
N SER A 93 -24.11 19.52 -17.74
CA SER A 93 -25.20 19.06 -18.61
C SER A 93 -24.91 17.64 -19.07
N PHE A 94 -25.29 16.64 -18.28
CA PHE A 94 -25.97 15.42 -18.75
C PHE A 94 -26.41 14.59 -17.53
N GLU A 95 -27.73 14.45 -17.41
CA GLU A 95 -28.47 13.90 -16.27
C GLU A 95 -28.48 12.37 -16.17
N GLN A 96 -28.54 11.92 -14.92
CA GLN A 96 -29.46 10.93 -14.31
C GLN A 96 -29.62 9.52 -14.92
N SER A 97 -29.29 8.51 -14.10
CA SER A 97 -30.25 7.48 -13.66
C SER A 97 -29.74 6.55 -12.53
N LYS A 98 -30.52 6.52 -11.43
CA LYS A 98 -30.92 5.40 -10.54
C LYS A 98 -29.95 4.72 -9.54
N ASP A 99 -30.20 5.05 -8.27
CA ASP A 99 -30.53 4.18 -7.11
C ASP A 99 -29.60 3.02 -6.70
N GLN A 100 -28.61 3.34 -5.86
CA GLN A 100 -28.21 2.56 -4.67
C GLN A 100 -27.35 3.44 -3.74
N PRO A 101 -27.50 3.38 -2.39
CA PRO A 101 -26.62 4.12 -1.50
C PRO A 101 -25.26 3.42 -1.45
N ASP A 102 -24.32 3.85 -2.31
CA ASP A 102 -22.93 3.42 -2.33
C ASP A 102 -22.16 3.92 -1.10
N TYR A 103 -22.39 3.28 0.05
CA TYR A 103 -21.55 3.42 1.26
C TYR A 103 -20.09 2.98 1.03
N ALA A 104 -19.81 2.30 -0.10
CA ALA A 104 -18.48 1.84 -0.49
C ALA A 104 -17.55 2.96 -0.99
N SER A 105 -18.08 4.10 -1.42
CA SER A 105 -17.27 5.20 -1.96
C SER A 105 -16.70 6.13 -0.86
N TYR A 106 -17.43 6.31 0.24
CA TYR A 106 -17.01 7.20 1.33
C TYR A 106 -15.92 6.61 2.23
N SER A 107 -15.86 5.28 2.38
CA SER A 107 -14.84 4.61 3.20
C SER A 107 -13.45 4.56 2.55
N ARG A 108 -13.34 4.86 1.24
CA ARG A 108 -12.05 5.03 0.54
C ARG A 108 -11.49 6.45 0.61
N MET A 109 -12.30 7.44 0.99
CA MET A 109 -11.94 8.87 0.93
C MET A 109 -11.19 9.39 2.18
N SER A 110 -10.88 8.54 3.16
CA SER A 110 -10.26 8.96 4.43
C SER A 110 -8.91 8.31 4.76
N SER A 111 -8.36 7.43 3.91
CA SER A 111 -7.00 6.93 4.08
C SER A 111 -6.01 7.88 3.40
N SER A 112 -4.81 8.04 3.96
CA SER A 112 -3.78 8.98 3.48
C SER A 112 -3.71 9.01 1.95
N PRO A 113 -3.72 10.20 1.31
CA PRO A 113 -3.78 10.29 -0.15
C PRO A 113 -2.57 9.56 -0.75
N THR A 114 -2.83 8.50 -1.52
CA THR A 114 -1.86 7.97 -2.46
C THR A 114 -1.69 9.00 -3.57
N HIS A 115 -0.46 9.24 -3.99
CA HIS A 115 -0.18 10.17 -5.06
C HIS A 115 0.37 9.42 -6.26
N SER A 116 0.09 9.97 -7.43
CA SER A 116 0.57 9.46 -8.71
C SER A 116 1.20 10.61 -9.50
N LEU A 117 2.34 10.36 -10.14
CA LEU A 117 3.01 11.34 -10.99
C LEU A 117 2.80 10.94 -12.45
N TYR A 118 2.03 11.74 -13.18
CA TYR A 118 1.87 11.63 -14.61
C TYR A 118 3.06 12.27 -15.33
N VAL A 119 3.66 11.55 -16.28
CA VAL A 119 4.73 12.03 -17.14
C VAL A 119 4.40 11.71 -18.59
N PHE A 120 4.45 12.72 -19.44
CA PHE A 120 4.27 12.56 -20.87
C PHE A 120 5.51 13.06 -21.60
N VAL A 121 6.17 12.16 -22.33
CA VAL A 121 7.34 12.49 -23.14
C VAL A 121 6.87 13.13 -24.45
N ARG A 122 7.16 14.42 -24.62
CA ARG A 122 6.79 15.18 -25.81
C ARG A 122 7.78 14.98 -26.95
N ASN A 123 9.08 14.99 -26.63
CA ASN A 123 10.13 14.88 -27.64
C ASN A 123 11.43 14.38 -27.02
N PHE A 124 12.27 13.72 -27.82
CA PHE A 124 13.62 13.32 -27.44
C PHE A 124 14.62 13.80 -28.48
N VAL A 125 15.47 14.75 -28.08
CA VAL A 125 16.42 15.45 -28.95
C VAL A 125 17.82 14.92 -28.68
N CYS A 126 18.16 13.77 -29.26
CA CYS A 126 19.50 13.19 -29.20
C CYS A 126 19.79 12.35 -30.45
N ARG A 127 21.00 12.51 -31.03
CA ARG A 127 21.45 11.72 -32.18
C ARG A 127 22.18 10.47 -31.70
N ILE A 128 21.45 9.36 -31.53
CA ILE A 128 22.03 8.08 -31.11
C ILE A 128 22.70 7.34 -32.29
N GLY A 129 22.06 7.35 -33.47
CA GLY A 129 22.57 6.67 -34.67
C GLY A 129 22.42 5.13 -34.68
N GLU A 130 21.98 4.54 -33.57
CA GLU A 130 21.64 3.12 -33.41
C GLU A 130 20.26 3.01 -32.74
N ASP A 131 19.70 1.81 -32.71
CA ASP A 131 18.52 1.54 -31.89
C ASP A 131 18.88 1.71 -30.40
N ALA A 132 17.92 2.12 -29.57
CA ALA A 132 18.15 2.34 -28.15
C ALA A 132 16.95 1.97 -27.27
N GLU A 133 17.23 1.83 -25.99
CA GLU A 133 16.29 1.58 -24.91
C GLU A 133 16.39 2.76 -23.94
N LEU A 134 15.27 3.45 -23.71
CA LEU A 134 15.14 4.55 -22.77
C LEU A 134 14.46 4.03 -21.51
N PHE A 135 15.15 4.08 -20.37
CA PHE A 135 14.62 3.64 -19.07
C PHE A 135 14.37 4.86 -18.19
N MET A 136 13.10 5.20 -17.98
CA MET A 136 12.70 6.33 -17.13
C MET A 136 12.26 5.86 -15.74
N SER A 137 12.81 6.44 -14.68
CA SER A 137 12.44 6.11 -13.30
C SER A 137 12.66 7.26 -12.33
N LEU A 138 12.05 7.14 -11.15
CA LEU A 138 12.23 8.07 -10.04
C LEU A 138 13.44 7.65 -9.20
N TYR A 139 14.28 8.61 -8.83
CA TYR A 139 15.54 8.37 -8.14
C TYR A 139 15.71 9.24 -6.89
N ASP A 140 16.21 8.63 -5.83
CA ASP A 140 16.62 9.30 -4.60
C ASP A 140 18.15 9.42 -4.54
N PRO A 141 18.72 10.63 -4.64
CA PRO A 141 20.17 10.84 -4.62
C PRO A 141 20.79 10.71 -3.22
N GLN A 142 20.01 10.85 -2.15
CA GLN A 142 20.53 10.71 -0.78
C GLN A 142 20.74 9.23 -0.44
N LYS A 143 19.76 8.40 -0.80
CA LYS A 143 19.84 6.94 -0.59
C LYS A 143 20.56 6.22 -1.72
N LEU A 144 20.80 6.89 -2.84
CA LEU A 144 21.32 6.32 -4.08
C LEU A 144 20.47 5.15 -4.60
N THR A 145 19.15 5.25 -4.44
CA THR A 145 18.21 4.17 -4.81
C THR A 145 17.15 4.64 -5.81
N ILE A 146 16.75 3.73 -6.68
CA ILE A 146 15.60 3.90 -7.56
C ILE A 146 14.32 3.67 -6.73
N ILE A 147 13.32 4.52 -6.93
CA ILE A 147 12.05 4.52 -6.20
C ILE A 147 10.96 3.77 -6.97
N SER A 148 10.97 3.81 -8.30
CA SER A 148 9.90 3.26 -9.16
C SER A 148 10.41 2.20 -10.13
N GLU A 149 9.50 1.40 -10.69
CA GLU A 149 9.78 0.62 -11.88
C GLU A 149 10.30 1.53 -13.02
N ASN A 150 11.13 0.97 -13.89
CA ASN A 150 11.57 1.65 -15.10
C ASN A 150 10.45 1.64 -16.13
N TYR A 151 10.09 2.79 -16.68
CA TYR A 151 9.31 2.89 -17.91
C TYR A 151 10.24 2.73 -19.11
N LEU A 152 10.00 1.69 -19.91
CA LEU A 152 10.86 1.34 -21.05
C LEU A 152 10.24 1.81 -22.37
N VAL A 153 10.97 2.65 -23.10
CA VAL A 153 10.64 3.05 -24.47
C VAL A 153 11.72 2.55 -25.43
N ARG A 154 11.32 1.76 -26.43
CA ARG A 154 12.22 1.29 -27.50
C ARG A 154 12.32 2.35 -28.59
N TRP A 155 13.49 2.95 -28.72
CA TRP A 155 13.80 4.01 -29.67
C TRP A 155 14.51 3.44 -30.91
N GLY A 156 14.05 3.81 -32.09
CA GLY A 156 14.63 3.38 -33.37
C GLY A 156 15.80 4.26 -33.80
N SER A 157 16.72 3.67 -34.56
CA SER A 157 17.86 4.34 -35.21
C SER A 157 17.50 5.53 -36.09
N LYS A 158 16.26 5.62 -36.58
CA LYS A 158 15.73 6.74 -37.37
C LYS A 158 15.25 7.93 -36.53
N GLY A 159 15.35 7.86 -35.20
CA GLY A 159 14.94 8.95 -34.31
C GLY A 159 13.46 8.95 -33.94
N PHE A 160 12.77 7.82 -34.07
CA PHE A 160 11.36 7.64 -33.69
C PHE A 160 11.20 6.36 -32.85
N PRO A 161 10.18 6.25 -31.98
CA PRO A 161 9.83 5.00 -31.32
C PRO A 161 9.68 3.84 -32.32
N LYS A 162 10.11 2.62 -31.94
CA LYS A 162 10.04 1.45 -32.81
C LYS A 162 8.60 1.00 -33.11
N GLU A 163 7.69 1.22 -32.17
CA GLU A 163 6.27 0.91 -32.32
C GLU A 163 5.52 2.17 -32.77
N ILE A 164 4.84 2.09 -33.91
CA ILE A 164 4.13 3.22 -34.53
C ILE A 164 2.98 3.69 -33.61
N ASP A 165 2.35 2.78 -32.89
CA ASP A 165 1.26 3.08 -31.94
C ASP A 165 1.75 3.92 -30.73
N MET A 166 3.06 3.90 -30.43
CA MET A 166 3.66 4.65 -29.34
C MET A 166 3.96 6.12 -29.70
N LEU A 167 3.89 6.51 -30.98
CA LEU A 167 4.23 7.88 -31.44
C LEU A 167 3.43 8.98 -30.71
N ASN A 168 2.19 8.69 -30.32
CA ASN A 168 1.29 9.61 -29.61
C ASN A 168 1.02 9.20 -28.15
N ASN A 169 1.66 8.14 -27.65
CA ASN A 169 1.33 7.53 -26.37
C ASN A 169 2.56 7.22 -25.49
N LEU A 170 3.52 8.15 -25.45
CA LEU A 170 4.67 8.08 -24.53
C LEU A 170 4.31 8.57 -23.12
N LYS A 171 3.21 8.06 -22.58
CA LYS A 171 2.61 8.47 -21.30
C LYS A 171 2.85 7.37 -20.26
N VAL A 172 3.35 7.79 -19.09
CA VAL A 172 3.50 6.91 -17.93
C VAL A 172 2.92 7.59 -16.70
N VAL A 173 2.27 6.79 -15.85
CA VAL A 173 1.89 7.18 -14.50
C VAL A 173 2.75 6.40 -13.52
N PHE A 174 3.54 7.11 -12.72
CA PHE A 174 4.24 6.55 -11.58
C PHE A 174 3.29 6.54 -10.37
N THR A 175 2.95 5.35 -9.85
CA THR A 175 1.89 5.17 -8.85
C THR A 175 2.43 4.76 -7.49
N ASP A 176 1.55 4.71 -6.49
CA ASP A 176 1.85 4.22 -5.13
C ASP A 176 2.83 5.10 -4.34
N LEU A 177 2.91 6.39 -4.68
CA LEU A 177 3.74 7.36 -3.96
C LEU A 177 3.04 7.79 -2.66
N GLY A 178 3.69 7.53 -1.52
CA GLY A 178 3.17 7.87 -0.19
C GLY A 178 3.70 9.19 0.35
N ASN A 179 3.21 9.60 1.53
CA ASN A 179 3.63 10.86 2.16
C ASN A 179 5.14 10.88 2.48
N LYS A 180 5.73 9.74 2.88
CA LYS A 180 7.18 9.57 3.06
C LYS A 180 7.99 9.83 1.80
N ASP A 181 7.42 9.57 0.62
CA ASP A 181 8.08 9.80 -0.66
C ASP A 181 7.99 11.28 -1.05
N LEU A 182 6.84 11.92 -0.80
CA LEU A 182 6.66 13.35 -0.98
C LEU A 182 7.49 14.19 0.01
N SER A 183 7.72 13.67 1.22
CA SER A 183 8.52 14.33 2.25
C SER A 183 10.03 14.19 2.05
N ARG A 184 10.50 13.48 1.02
CA ARG A 184 11.93 13.36 0.73
C ARG A 184 12.53 14.72 0.44
N ASP A 185 13.79 14.91 0.81
CA ASP A 185 14.49 16.19 0.59
C ASP A 185 14.58 16.50 -0.90
N LYS A 186 14.99 15.51 -1.70
CA LYS A 186 15.08 15.62 -3.16
C LYS A 186 14.62 14.36 -3.88
N VAL A 187 13.94 14.53 -5.00
CA VAL A 187 13.52 13.46 -5.91
C VAL A 187 13.85 13.86 -7.35
N TYR A 188 14.47 12.94 -8.09
CA TYR A 188 14.91 13.17 -9.47
C TYR A 188 14.13 12.27 -10.44
N LEU A 189 13.79 12.81 -11.61
CA LEU A 189 13.41 12.01 -12.77
C LEU A 189 14.67 11.70 -13.56
N VAL A 190 14.91 10.42 -13.78
CA VAL A 190 16.10 9.90 -14.47
C VAL A 190 15.66 9.16 -15.71
N CYS A 191 16.35 9.39 -16.83
CA CYS A 191 16.25 8.59 -18.05
C CYS A 191 17.64 8.00 -18.38
N GLN A 192 17.82 6.70 -18.17
CA GLN A 192 19.02 5.98 -18.58
C GLN A 192 18.87 5.51 -20.02
N ILE A 193 19.92 5.70 -20.83
CA ILE A 193 19.90 5.41 -22.26
C ILE A 193 20.91 4.32 -22.56
N VAL A 194 20.41 3.21 -23.09
CA VAL A 194 21.19 2.05 -23.50
C VAL A 194 21.06 1.90 -25.02
N ARG A 195 22.17 1.98 -25.74
CA ARG A 195 22.19 1.74 -27.19
C ARG A 195 22.30 0.25 -27.49
N VAL A 196 21.66 -0.20 -28.56
CA VAL A 196 21.65 -1.59 -29.03
C VAL A 196 22.25 -1.62 -30.43
N GLY A 197 23.48 -2.13 -30.54
CA GLY A 197 24.24 -2.00 -31.78
C GLY A 197 25.52 -2.83 -31.85
N ARG A 198 26.51 -2.33 -32.60
CA ARG A 198 27.79 -3.03 -32.89
C ARG A 198 28.84 -2.79 -31.81
N MET A 199 29.73 -3.73 -31.49
CA MET A 199 30.67 -3.56 -30.36
C MET A 199 31.61 -2.33 -30.45
N ASP A 200 32.09 -1.95 -31.63
CA ASP A 200 32.99 -0.82 -31.87
C ASP A 200 32.34 0.18 -32.86
N LEU A 201 32.48 1.48 -32.59
CA LEU A 201 31.98 2.56 -33.46
C LEU A 201 33.01 3.04 -34.49
N LYS A 202 34.27 2.62 -34.40
CA LYS A 202 35.30 3.00 -35.36
C LYS A 202 35.04 2.34 -36.71
N ASP A 203 34.67 3.15 -37.70
CA ASP A 203 34.44 2.70 -39.07
C ASP A 203 35.73 2.19 -39.70
N THR A 204 35.90 0.87 -39.72
CA THR A 204 36.89 0.21 -40.58
C THR A 204 36.19 -0.86 -41.40
N ASN A 205 36.12 -0.62 -42.71
CA ASN A 205 35.20 -1.25 -43.67
C ASN A 205 35.55 -2.71 -44.07
N SER A 206 36.16 -3.50 -43.20
CA SER A 206 36.66 -4.85 -43.56
C SER A 206 36.30 -5.98 -42.58
N LYS A 207 35.61 -5.72 -41.46
CA LYS A 207 35.26 -6.77 -40.48
C LYS A 207 33.77 -6.76 -40.13
N LYS A 208 33.13 -7.94 -40.18
CA LYS A 208 31.80 -8.13 -39.60
C LYS A 208 31.90 -8.09 -38.07
N TYR A 209 31.40 -7.00 -37.48
CA TYR A 209 31.35 -6.80 -36.03
C TYR A 209 30.13 -7.48 -35.42
N THR A 210 30.26 -7.92 -34.17
CA THR A 210 29.13 -8.46 -33.39
C THR A 210 28.05 -7.40 -33.21
N GLN A 211 26.81 -7.73 -33.55
CA GLN A 211 25.64 -6.84 -33.49
C GLN A 211 24.68 -7.23 -32.35
N GLY A 212 23.73 -6.35 -32.05
CA GLY A 212 22.67 -6.60 -31.06
C GLY A 212 23.14 -6.51 -29.60
N LEU A 213 24.22 -5.79 -29.34
CA LEU A 213 24.81 -5.65 -28.02
C LEU A 213 24.25 -4.42 -27.31
N ARG A 214 23.73 -4.60 -26.10
CA ARG A 214 23.28 -3.53 -25.20
C ARG A 214 24.48 -2.86 -24.56
N ARG A 215 24.65 -1.56 -24.74
CA ARG A 215 25.80 -0.78 -24.25
C ARG A 215 25.34 0.54 -23.63
N PRO A 216 26.00 1.05 -22.59
CA PRO A 216 25.63 2.33 -22.00
C PRO A 216 25.88 3.47 -23.01
N PHE A 217 24.97 4.44 -23.06
CA PHE A 217 25.11 5.61 -23.93
C PHE A 217 25.13 6.92 -23.13
N GLY A 218 24.25 7.07 -22.14
CA GLY A 218 24.19 8.27 -21.30
C GLY A 218 22.99 8.29 -20.37
N VAL A 219 22.85 9.39 -19.65
CA VAL A 219 21.78 9.59 -18.69
C VAL A 219 21.25 11.03 -18.81
N ALA A 220 19.92 11.19 -18.77
CA ALA A 220 19.28 12.48 -18.59
C ALA A 220 18.66 12.56 -17.18
N VAL A 221 18.85 13.68 -16.48
CA VAL A 221 18.48 13.81 -15.06
C VAL A 221 17.90 15.20 -14.79
N MET A 222 16.79 15.27 -14.07
CA MET A 222 16.17 16.53 -13.63
C MET A 222 15.64 16.42 -12.21
N ASP A 223 15.83 17.48 -11.42
CA ASP A 223 15.22 17.62 -10.09
C ASP A 223 13.75 17.98 -10.24
N ILE A 224 12.86 17.15 -9.68
CA ILE A 224 11.41 17.31 -9.78
C ILE A 224 10.76 17.51 -8.40
N THR A 225 11.56 17.84 -7.39
CA THR A 225 11.13 17.95 -5.99
C THR A 225 10.00 18.96 -5.82
N ASP A 226 10.09 20.12 -6.47
CA ASP A 226 9.07 21.18 -6.35
C ASP A 226 7.74 20.80 -7.01
N ILE A 227 7.79 19.95 -8.05
CA ILE A 227 6.60 19.41 -8.73
C ILE A 227 5.93 18.37 -7.83
N ILE A 228 6.71 17.44 -7.28
CA ILE A 228 6.19 16.40 -6.37
C ILE A 228 5.59 17.00 -5.09
N LYS A 229 6.22 18.06 -4.54
CA LYS A 229 5.71 18.76 -3.35
C LYS A 229 4.55 19.70 -3.63
N GLY A 230 4.10 19.83 -4.88
CA GLY A 230 3.00 20.72 -5.27
C GLY A 230 3.30 22.22 -5.07
N LYS A 231 4.59 22.59 -4.95
CA LYS A 231 5.01 24.00 -4.78
C LYS A 231 5.13 24.75 -6.10
N ALA A 232 5.36 24.03 -7.19
CA ALA A 232 5.32 24.57 -8.54
C ALA A 232 3.97 24.27 -9.18
N GLU A 233 3.30 25.28 -9.75
CA GLU A 233 2.15 25.07 -10.62
C GLU A 233 2.56 24.13 -11.77
N SER A 234 2.00 22.93 -11.76
CA SER A 234 2.20 21.90 -12.79
C SER A 234 1.07 22.01 -13.81
N ASP A 235 1.15 23.05 -14.63
CA ASP A 235 0.26 23.21 -15.76
C ASP A 235 0.52 22.09 -16.80
N GLU A 236 -0.53 21.50 -17.35
CA GLU A 236 -0.48 20.33 -18.24
C GLU A 236 0.33 20.61 -19.52
N GLU A 237 0.46 21.89 -19.89
CA GLU A 237 1.17 22.36 -21.08
C GLU A 237 2.63 22.74 -20.81
N LYS A 238 3.05 22.85 -19.54
CA LYS A 238 4.40 23.31 -19.20
C LYS A 238 5.44 22.24 -19.56
N GLN A 239 6.21 22.52 -20.60
CA GLN A 239 7.29 21.62 -21.04
C GLN A 239 8.55 21.84 -20.22
N HIS A 240 9.11 20.74 -19.72
CA HIS A 240 10.38 20.69 -19.01
C HIS A 240 11.44 20.03 -19.87
N PHE A 241 12.62 20.65 -19.95
CA PHE A 241 13.78 20.10 -20.65
C PHE A 241 14.70 19.38 -19.66
N ILE A 242 14.91 18.09 -19.88
CA ILE A 242 15.81 17.25 -19.10
C ILE A 242 17.15 17.13 -19.86
N PRO A 243 18.25 17.69 -19.34
CA PRO A 243 19.54 17.70 -20.00
C PRO A 243 20.14 16.30 -20.13
N PHE A 244 20.58 15.93 -21.33
CA PHE A 244 21.27 14.67 -21.61
C PHE A 244 22.78 14.79 -21.36
N HIS A 245 23.33 13.79 -20.68
CA HIS A 245 24.76 13.69 -20.39
C HIS A 245 25.32 12.36 -20.96
N PRO A 246 26.19 12.40 -21.98
CA PRO A 246 26.77 11.20 -22.57
C PRO A 246 27.80 10.55 -21.64
N VAL A 247 27.97 9.24 -21.76
CA VAL A 247 29.07 8.52 -21.13
C VAL A 247 30.38 8.88 -21.87
N VAL A 248 31.33 9.50 -21.17
CA VAL A 248 32.59 10.02 -21.77
C VAL A 248 33.64 8.91 -21.97
N ALA A 249 33.71 7.93 -21.06
CA ALA A 249 34.61 6.78 -21.17
C ALA A 249 33.81 5.47 -21.21
N GLU A 250 34.17 4.51 -22.08
CA GLU A 250 33.46 3.22 -22.21
C GLU A 250 33.53 2.34 -20.94
N SER A 251 34.38 2.69 -19.98
CA SER A 251 34.49 2.07 -18.65
C SER A 251 33.63 2.72 -17.57
N ASP A 252 32.99 3.86 -17.83
CA ASP A 252 32.15 4.55 -16.86
C ASP A 252 30.78 3.87 -16.72
N PHE A 253 30.33 3.69 -15.48
CA PHE A 253 29.03 3.10 -15.16
C PHE A 253 27.93 4.16 -15.13
N LEU A 254 26.73 3.82 -15.64
CA LEU A 254 25.57 4.72 -15.65
C LEU A 254 25.23 5.23 -14.23
N HIS A 255 25.32 4.36 -13.22
CA HIS A 255 25.08 4.72 -11.82
C HIS A 255 26.12 5.71 -11.27
N SER A 256 27.39 5.56 -11.65
CA SER A 256 28.44 6.51 -11.25
C SER A 256 28.27 7.87 -11.91
N LEU A 257 27.84 7.89 -13.17
CA LEU A 257 27.50 9.11 -13.89
C LEU A 257 26.30 9.82 -13.26
N LEU A 258 25.25 9.06 -12.90
CA LEU A 258 24.09 9.55 -12.16
C LEU A 258 24.47 10.30 -10.88
N SER A 259 25.28 9.66 -10.04
CA SER A 259 25.73 10.26 -8.78
C SER A 259 26.54 11.56 -9.00
N LYS A 260 27.43 11.58 -10.00
CA LYS A 260 28.23 12.77 -10.35
C LYS A 260 27.35 13.94 -10.84
N ILE A 261 26.36 13.67 -11.68
CA ILE A 261 25.46 14.71 -12.22
C ILE A 261 24.53 15.26 -11.14
N THR A 262 24.00 14.41 -10.25
CA THR A 262 23.21 14.90 -9.12
C THR A 262 24.00 15.80 -8.17
N ALA A 263 25.34 15.70 -8.18
CA ALA A 263 26.23 16.53 -7.39
C ALA A 263 26.74 17.80 -8.13
N SER A 264 26.64 17.87 -9.46
CA SER A 264 27.19 18.97 -10.27
C SER A 264 26.26 19.33 -11.45
N LYS A 265 25.81 20.60 -11.52
CA LYS A 265 25.04 21.10 -12.67
C LYS A 265 25.96 21.24 -13.87
N GLY A 266 26.02 20.21 -14.70
CA GLY A 266 26.73 20.23 -15.97
C GLY A 266 25.97 21.00 -17.05
N ASP A 267 26.70 21.53 -18.03
CA ASP A 267 26.12 22.17 -19.21
C ASP A 267 25.81 21.11 -20.26
N SER A 268 24.53 20.98 -20.63
CA SER A 268 24.09 20.06 -21.67
C SER A 268 24.09 20.79 -22.99
N GLY A 269 24.98 20.43 -23.92
CA GLY A 269 25.10 21.03 -25.26
C GLY A 269 23.88 20.83 -26.18
N GLY A 270 22.69 21.26 -25.74
CA GLY A 270 21.42 21.28 -26.48
C GLY A 270 20.68 19.93 -26.62
N GLN A 271 21.24 18.82 -26.13
CA GLN A 271 20.61 17.49 -26.22
C GLN A 271 19.84 17.14 -24.94
N GLY A 272 18.68 16.51 -25.08
CA GLY A 272 17.83 16.21 -23.92
C GLY A 272 16.45 15.64 -24.24
N LEU A 273 15.66 15.48 -23.19
CA LEU A 273 14.29 14.95 -23.23
C LEU A 273 13.31 16.07 -22.85
N TRP A 274 12.26 16.26 -23.65
CA TRP A 274 11.17 17.18 -23.33
C TRP A 274 10.00 16.40 -22.73
N VAL A 275 9.61 16.76 -21.51
CA VAL A 275 8.51 16.11 -20.78
C VAL A 275 7.52 17.13 -20.23
N THR A 276 6.26 16.73 -20.13
CA THR A 276 5.23 17.42 -19.33
C THR A 276 4.90 16.54 -18.14
N MET A 277 4.73 17.13 -16.95
CA MET A 277 4.56 16.39 -15.70
C MET A 277 3.43 16.98 -14.86
N LYS A 278 2.59 16.13 -14.28
CA LYS A 278 1.49 16.56 -13.39
C LYS A 278 1.33 15.61 -12.22
N MET A 279 1.21 16.17 -11.01
CA MET A 279 0.87 15.39 -9.82
C MET A 279 -0.64 15.14 -9.77
N LEU A 280 -1.03 13.90 -9.58
CA LEU A 280 -2.41 13.44 -9.46
C LEU A 280 -2.60 12.84 -8.06
N VAL A 281 -3.77 13.07 -7.48
CA VAL A 281 -4.16 12.51 -6.18
C VAL A 281 -5.05 11.30 -6.41
N GLY A 282 -4.76 10.19 -5.72
CA GLY A 282 -5.50 8.93 -5.78
C GLY A 282 -4.70 7.75 -6.36
N ASP A 283 -5.26 6.55 -6.19
CA ASP A 283 -4.83 5.31 -6.86
C ASP A 283 -5.11 5.40 -8.38
N VAL A 284 -4.48 4.53 -9.17
CA VAL A 284 -4.76 4.29 -10.60
C VAL A 284 -6.25 4.25 -10.93
N ILE A 285 -7.08 3.59 -10.13
CA ILE A 285 -8.52 3.49 -10.39
C ILE A 285 -9.18 4.86 -10.24
N GLN A 286 -8.82 5.60 -9.19
CA GLN A 286 -9.34 6.93 -8.92
C GLN A 286 -8.84 7.94 -9.96
N THR A 287 -7.53 7.96 -10.25
CA THR A 287 -6.92 8.87 -11.24
C THR A 287 -7.48 8.67 -12.64
N ARG A 288 -7.83 7.44 -13.02
CA ARG A 288 -8.55 7.15 -14.29
C ARG A 288 -9.98 7.69 -14.32
N LYS A 289 -10.64 7.78 -13.16
CA LYS A 289 -12.00 8.32 -13.02
C LYS A 289 -12.00 9.84 -12.98
N ASP A 290 -11.09 10.43 -12.22
CA ASP A 290 -11.00 11.86 -11.96
C ASP A 290 -10.29 12.61 -13.11
N TYR A 291 -9.35 11.95 -13.81
CA TYR A 291 -8.57 12.53 -14.92
C TYR A 291 -8.56 11.62 -16.17
N PRO A 292 -9.73 11.30 -16.76
CA PRO A 292 -9.83 10.37 -17.90
C PRO A 292 -9.14 10.90 -19.17
N HIS A 293 -8.95 12.22 -19.30
CA HIS A 293 -8.24 12.84 -20.42
C HIS A 293 -6.72 12.64 -20.36
N LEU A 294 -6.16 12.45 -19.16
CA LEU A 294 -4.72 12.21 -18.95
C LEU A 294 -4.39 10.74 -18.88
N VAL A 295 -5.17 9.99 -18.07
CA VAL A 295 -4.92 8.59 -17.74
C VAL A 295 -6.02 7.73 -18.33
N ASP A 296 -5.73 7.15 -19.49
CA ASP A 296 -6.61 6.19 -20.13
C ASP A 296 -6.21 4.74 -19.80
N ARG A 297 -6.87 3.76 -20.43
CA ARG A 297 -6.55 2.33 -20.28
C ARG A 297 -5.23 1.93 -20.93
N THR A 298 -4.74 2.71 -21.89
CA THR A 298 -3.50 2.44 -22.63
C THR A 298 -2.27 3.07 -21.98
N THR A 299 -2.48 3.99 -21.05
CA THR A 299 -1.43 4.68 -20.30
C THR A 299 -0.67 3.68 -19.45
N VAL A 300 0.65 3.68 -19.60
CA VAL A 300 1.53 2.74 -18.91
C VAL A 300 1.59 3.08 -17.42
N VAL A 301 1.49 2.06 -16.57
CA VAL A 301 1.57 2.20 -15.12
C VAL A 301 2.91 1.66 -14.64
N ALA A 302 3.73 2.52 -14.04
CA ALA A 302 4.98 2.16 -13.40
C ALA A 302 4.82 2.26 -11.87
N ARG A 303 4.75 1.12 -11.19
CA ARG A 303 4.53 1.10 -9.74
C ARG A 303 5.79 1.50 -8.97
N LYS A 304 5.62 1.95 -7.73
CA LYS A 304 6.72 2.11 -6.77
C LYS A 304 7.40 0.76 -6.50
N LEU A 305 8.72 0.74 -6.37
CA LEU A 305 9.48 -0.40 -5.83
C LEU A 305 9.22 -0.48 -4.32
N GLY A 306 8.57 -1.56 -3.89
CA GLY A 306 8.04 -1.67 -2.53
C GLY A 306 6.55 -1.30 -2.45
N PHE A 307 6.01 -1.39 -1.24
CA PHE A 307 4.60 -1.11 -0.99
C PHE A 307 4.31 0.40 -0.80
N PRO A 308 3.09 0.85 -1.13
CA PRO A 308 2.56 2.10 -0.59
C PRO A 308 2.48 2.03 0.94
N GLU A 309 2.29 3.19 1.58
CA GLU A 309 2.18 3.26 3.05
C GLU A 309 0.96 2.51 3.59
N ILE A 310 -0.10 2.44 2.79
CA ILE A 310 -1.36 1.78 3.12
C ILE A 310 -1.64 0.75 2.05
N ILE A 311 -1.87 -0.49 2.48
CA ILE A 311 -2.32 -1.58 1.63
C ILE A 311 -3.77 -1.83 2.02
N MET A 312 -4.70 -1.55 1.11
CA MET A 312 -6.13 -1.76 1.37
C MET A 312 -6.44 -3.27 1.33
N PRO A 313 -7.41 -3.75 2.13
CA PRO A 313 -7.84 -5.14 2.04
C PRO A 313 -8.34 -5.46 0.62
N GLY A 314 -7.99 -6.65 0.12
CA GLY A 314 -8.29 -7.10 -1.24
C GLY A 314 -7.29 -6.68 -2.32
N ASP A 315 -6.29 -5.84 -2.03
CA ASP A 315 -5.24 -5.52 -3.00
C ASP A 315 -4.25 -6.69 -3.16
N ILE A 316 -4.22 -7.27 -4.36
CA ILE A 316 -3.37 -8.41 -4.70
C ILE A 316 -2.18 -7.90 -5.49
N ARG A 317 -0.99 -8.00 -4.88
CA ARG A 317 0.28 -7.66 -5.52
C ARG A 317 1.27 -8.81 -5.35
N ASN A 318 1.96 -9.17 -6.43
CA ASN A 318 3.01 -10.17 -6.42
C ASN A 318 4.12 -9.79 -7.41
N ASP A 319 4.81 -8.69 -7.12
CA ASP A 319 5.93 -8.23 -7.94
C ASP A 319 7.24 -8.67 -7.31
N ILE A 320 8.10 -9.35 -8.07
CA ILE A 320 9.42 -9.77 -7.61
C ILE A 320 10.47 -9.03 -8.42
N TYR A 321 11.22 -8.16 -7.76
CA TYR A 321 12.27 -7.39 -8.41
C TYR A 321 13.62 -8.03 -8.17
N ILE A 322 14.39 -8.21 -9.25
CA ILE A 322 15.74 -8.74 -9.23
C ILE A 322 16.66 -7.67 -9.83
N THR A 323 17.62 -7.23 -9.05
CA THR A 323 18.63 -6.26 -9.49
C THR A 323 19.96 -6.96 -9.67
N LEU A 324 20.51 -6.91 -10.88
CA LEU A 324 21.89 -7.35 -11.14
C LEU A 324 22.83 -6.26 -10.64
N LEU A 325 23.57 -6.51 -9.55
CA LEU A 325 24.41 -5.49 -8.95
C LEU A 325 25.81 -5.46 -9.57
N TYR A 326 26.58 -6.50 -9.30
CA TYR A 326 28.02 -6.52 -9.49
C TYR A 326 28.52 -7.94 -9.76
N GLY A 327 29.56 -8.06 -10.58
CA GLY A 327 30.30 -9.30 -10.76
C GLY A 327 31.81 -9.07 -10.76
N ASP A 328 32.56 -10.08 -10.36
CA ASP A 328 34.03 -10.15 -10.47
C ASP A 328 34.40 -11.41 -11.23
N PHE A 329 34.93 -11.27 -12.44
CA PHE A 329 35.30 -12.42 -13.28
C PHE A 329 36.76 -12.32 -13.69
N ASP A 330 37.57 -13.25 -13.21
CA ASP A 330 39.01 -13.18 -13.44
C ASP A 330 39.40 -13.66 -14.85
N LYS A 331 40.55 -13.18 -15.33
CA LYS A 331 41.14 -13.60 -16.60
C LYS A 331 41.82 -14.96 -16.44
N TYR A 332 41.05 -16.05 -16.50
CA TYR A 332 41.65 -17.40 -16.54
C TYR A 332 42.50 -17.58 -17.81
N ASN A 333 43.82 -17.46 -17.67
CA ASN A 333 44.88 -17.68 -18.67
C ASN A 333 44.81 -16.86 -20.00
N LYS A 334 43.90 -15.88 -20.13
CA LYS A 334 43.79 -14.99 -21.30
C LYS A 334 44.55 -13.66 -21.06
N THR A 335 45.05 -13.04 -22.13
CA THR A 335 45.77 -11.76 -22.08
C THR A 335 44.84 -10.56 -21.82
N THR A 336 43.60 -10.61 -22.32
CA THR A 336 42.58 -9.56 -22.17
C THR A 336 41.47 -9.97 -21.21
N GLN A 337 40.85 -8.99 -20.55
CA GLN A 337 39.66 -9.19 -19.72
C GLN A 337 38.46 -9.63 -20.59
N ARG A 338 37.49 -10.31 -19.97
CA ARG A 338 36.27 -10.74 -20.65
C ARG A 338 35.25 -9.60 -20.65
N SER A 339 34.65 -9.30 -21.81
CA SER A 339 33.40 -8.55 -21.87
C SER A 339 32.27 -9.52 -21.51
N VAL A 340 31.72 -9.40 -20.30
CA VAL A 340 30.76 -10.36 -19.73
C VAL A 340 29.33 -9.90 -20.00
N GLU A 341 28.54 -10.76 -20.63
CA GLU A 341 27.09 -10.65 -20.76
C GLU A 341 26.44 -11.67 -19.82
N VAL A 342 25.50 -11.22 -19.00
CA VAL A 342 24.69 -12.08 -18.14
C VAL A 342 23.38 -12.36 -18.86
N ILE A 343 23.07 -13.64 -19.05
CA ILE A 343 21.79 -14.10 -19.59
C ILE A 343 20.98 -14.64 -18.42
N MET A 344 19.84 -14.01 -18.12
CA MET A 344 18.92 -14.43 -17.07
C MET A 344 17.67 -15.04 -17.69
N CYS A 345 17.26 -16.19 -17.17
CA CYS A 345 15.97 -16.79 -17.48
C CYS A 345 15.31 -17.37 -16.22
N VAL A 346 13.99 -17.43 -16.23
CA VAL A 346 13.22 -18.17 -15.21
C VAL A 346 13.05 -19.60 -15.70
N CYS A 347 13.39 -20.57 -14.86
CA CYS A 347 13.30 -21.99 -15.16
C CYS A 347 12.35 -22.69 -14.19
N ASP A 348 11.72 -23.76 -14.66
CA ASP A 348 10.99 -24.72 -13.83
C ASP A 348 11.93 -25.75 -13.18
N GLU A 349 11.37 -26.67 -12.39
CA GLU A 349 12.09 -27.77 -11.72
C GLU A 349 12.90 -28.67 -12.68
N GLU A 350 12.47 -28.79 -13.93
CA GLU A 350 13.14 -29.59 -14.97
C GLU A 350 14.27 -28.82 -15.66
N GLY A 351 14.37 -27.50 -15.42
CA GLY A 351 15.38 -26.62 -16.02
C GLY A 351 14.96 -26.00 -17.35
N LYS A 352 13.69 -26.17 -17.73
CA LYS A 352 13.11 -25.58 -18.94
C LYS A 352 12.73 -24.12 -18.68
N THR A 353 13.01 -23.27 -19.65
CA THR A 353 12.75 -21.82 -19.54
C THR A 353 11.26 -21.53 -19.67
N ILE A 354 10.72 -20.79 -18.71
CA ILE A 354 9.34 -20.30 -18.72
C ILE A 354 9.25 -19.13 -19.72
N PRO A 355 8.36 -19.20 -20.71
CA PRO A 355 8.25 -18.14 -21.70
C PRO A 355 7.69 -16.87 -21.07
N ASN A 356 8.20 -15.70 -21.50
CA ASN A 356 7.65 -14.39 -21.12
C ASN A 356 7.53 -14.16 -19.60
N ALA A 357 8.54 -14.60 -18.84
CA ALA A 357 8.54 -14.48 -17.37
C ALA A 357 9.34 -13.28 -16.84
N VAL A 358 10.03 -12.52 -17.70
CA VAL A 358 10.89 -11.40 -17.29
C VAL A 358 10.45 -10.10 -17.97
N CYS A 359 10.22 -9.06 -17.19
CA CYS A 359 9.93 -7.71 -17.67
C CYS A 359 11.11 -6.78 -17.36
N LEU A 360 11.66 -6.10 -18.38
CA LEU A 360 12.74 -5.13 -18.21
C LEU A 360 12.25 -3.78 -17.67
N GLY A 361 10.97 -3.47 -17.88
CA GLY A 361 10.33 -2.24 -17.44
C GLY A 361 8.82 -2.27 -17.72
N ALA A 362 8.10 -1.31 -17.16
CA ALA A 362 6.72 -1.04 -17.48
C ALA A 362 6.60 -0.57 -18.94
N GLY A 363 5.56 -1.03 -19.63
CA GLY A 363 5.27 -0.65 -21.03
C GLY A 363 5.93 -1.51 -22.10
N ASP A 364 6.86 -2.41 -21.74
CA ASP A 364 7.45 -3.39 -22.66
C ASP A 364 6.82 -4.77 -22.48
N LYS A 365 6.89 -5.59 -23.53
CA LYS A 365 6.39 -6.97 -23.48
C LYS A 365 7.33 -7.84 -22.66
N PRO A 366 6.79 -8.77 -21.84
CA PRO A 366 7.63 -9.72 -21.13
C PRO A 366 8.43 -10.60 -22.11
N VAL A 367 9.65 -10.95 -21.71
CA VAL A 367 10.60 -11.77 -22.46
C VAL A 367 10.95 -13.04 -21.71
N SER A 368 11.33 -14.09 -22.43
CA SER A 368 11.77 -15.37 -21.83
C SER A 368 13.22 -15.33 -21.33
N GLU A 369 14.05 -14.54 -22.01
CA GLU A 369 15.47 -14.38 -21.70
C GLU A 369 15.83 -12.90 -21.67
N TYR A 370 16.46 -12.49 -20.58
CA TYR A 370 17.06 -11.19 -20.42
C TYR A 370 18.56 -11.25 -20.70
N ARG A 371 19.12 -10.20 -21.30
CA ARG A 371 20.57 -10.04 -21.54
C ARG A 371 21.03 -8.72 -20.97
N SER A 372 22.07 -8.73 -20.15
CA SER A 372 22.59 -7.51 -19.50
C SER A 372 23.27 -6.54 -20.46
N VAL A 373 23.45 -5.30 -20.00
CA VAL A 373 24.38 -4.35 -20.62
C VAL A 373 25.80 -4.93 -20.58
N LEU A 374 26.54 -4.68 -21.67
CA LEU A 374 27.92 -5.11 -21.85
C LEU A 374 28.88 -3.96 -21.57
N TYR A 375 29.80 -4.18 -20.62
CA TYR A 375 30.95 -3.31 -20.39
C TYR A 375 32.20 -3.93 -21.02
N TYR A 376 32.88 -3.17 -21.89
CA TYR A 376 33.98 -3.71 -22.69
C TYR A 376 35.22 -3.98 -21.84
N GLN A 377 35.65 -5.24 -21.77
CA GLN A 377 36.88 -5.66 -21.06
C GLN A 377 36.98 -5.18 -19.60
N VAL A 378 35.84 -5.04 -18.92
CA VAL A 378 35.80 -4.68 -17.50
C VAL A 378 35.76 -5.95 -16.66
N LYS A 379 36.77 -6.14 -15.80
CA LYS A 379 36.84 -7.28 -14.84
C LYS A 379 35.65 -7.29 -13.88
N GLN A 380 35.26 -6.08 -13.47
CA GLN A 380 34.36 -5.80 -12.35
C GLN A 380 33.10 -5.03 -12.82
N PRO A 381 32.25 -5.63 -13.68
CA PRO A 381 31.07 -4.94 -14.20
C PRO A 381 30.06 -4.63 -13.10
N ARG A 382 29.48 -3.41 -13.15
CA ARG A 382 28.38 -2.97 -12.30
C ARG A 382 27.18 -2.68 -13.17
N TRP A 383 26.22 -3.60 -13.22
CA TRP A 383 25.05 -3.46 -14.08
C TRP A 383 24.04 -2.50 -13.50
N MET A 384 23.67 -2.70 -12.22
CA MET A 384 22.60 -1.96 -11.54
C MET A 384 21.29 -1.94 -12.34
N GLU A 385 20.98 -3.06 -13.01
CA GLU A 385 19.76 -3.23 -13.80
C GLU A 385 18.72 -3.99 -12.99
N THR A 386 17.57 -3.35 -12.73
CA THR A 386 16.43 -3.94 -12.01
C THR A 386 15.41 -4.48 -13.00
N LEU A 387 15.01 -5.72 -12.79
CA LEU A 387 14.08 -6.49 -13.62
C LEU A 387 12.92 -6.96 -12.76
N LYS A 388 11.74 -7.08 -13.36
CA LYS A 388 10.57 -7.70 -12.70
C LYS A 388 10.39 -9.12 -13.20
N VAL A 389 10.23 -10.07 -12.29
CA VAL A 389 9.88 -11.46 -12.58
C VAL A 389 8.36 -11.59 -12.49
N ALA A 390 7.74 -11.96 -13.61
CA ALA A 390 6.30 -12.13 -13.75
C ALA A 390 5.97 -13.63 -13.86
N VAL A 391 5.79 -14.26 -12.70
CA VAL A 391 5.46 -15.70 -12.60
C VAL A 391 4.13 -15.85 -11.85
N PRO A 392 3.22 -16.72 -12.29
CA PRO A 392 2.00 -17.03 -11.56
C PRO A 392 2.29 -17.53 -10.14
N LEU A 393 1.45 -17.16 -9.17
CA LEU A 393 1.61 -17.54 -7.76
C LEU A 393 1.68 -19.06 -7.54
N GLU A 394 1.00 -19.83 -8.37
CA GLU A 394 0.93 -21.30 -8.28
C GLU A 394 2.27 -21.97 -8.62
N ASP A 395 3.01 -21.41 -9.58
CA ASP A 395 4.27 -21.96 -10.07
C ASP A 395 5.47 -21.53 -9.21
N MET A 396 5.30 -20.53 -8.33
CA MET A 396 6.38 -19.91 -7.54
C MET A 396 7.23 -20.91 -6.74
N GLN A 397 6.66 -22.03 -6.30
CA GLN A 397 7.37 -23.06 -5.52
C GLN A 397 8.34 -23.88 -6.38
N ARG A 398 8.07 -23.97 -7.68
CA ARG A 398 8.75 -24.85 -8.63
C ARG A 398 9.72 -24.11 -9.55
N VAL A 399 9.99 -22.84 -9.26
CA VAL A 399 10.79 -21.98 -10.15
C VAL A 399 12.07 -21.48 -9.51
N HIS A 400 13.07 -21.31 -10.36
CA HIS A 400 14.34 -20.69 -10.01
C HIS A 400 14.84 -19.79 -11.12
N LEU A 401 15.71 -18.87 -10.76
CA LEU A 401 16.41 -18.01 -11.70
C LEU A 401 17.72 -18.67 -12.07
N ARG A 402 18.00 -18.76 -13.37
CA ARG A 402 19.29 -19.22 -13.91
C ARG A 402 20.00 -18.04 -14.58
N PHE A 403 21.26 -17.86 -14.22
CA PHE A 403 22.17 -16.86 -14.77
C PHE A 403 23.29 -17.57 -15.51
N MET A 404 23.45 -17.28 -16.80
CA MET A 404 24.53 -17.82 -17.63
C MET A 404 25.48 -16.69 -17.99
N PHE A 405 26.79 -16.94 -17.87
CA PHE A 405 27.80 -15.94 -18.20
C PHE A 405 28.45 -16.26 -19.54
N ARG A 406 28.38 -15.32 -20.47
CA ARG A 406 28.95 -15.43 -21.81
C ARG A 406 29.97 -14.33 -22.07
N HIS A 407 31.08 -14.68 -22.71
CA HIS A 407 32.01 -13.68 -23.23
C HIS A 407 31.52 -13.18 -24.59
N ARG A 408 31.40 -11.87 -24.75
CA ARG A 408 31.12 -11.26 -26.06
C ARG A 408 32.40 -10.73 -26.70
N SER A 409 32.64 -11.13 -27.94
CA SER A 409 33.80 -10.69 -28.74
C SER A 409 33.42 -9.56 -29.69
N SER A 410 34.36 -8.69 -30.03
CA SER A 410 34.12 -7.63 -31.02
C SER A 410 33.86 -8.17 -32.42
N GLN A 411 34.39 -9.35 -32.72
CA GLN A 411 34.29 -9.97 -34.03
C GLN A 411 33.24 -11.08 -34.05
N GLU A 412 32.31 -11.00 -35.00
CA GLU A 412 31.11 -11.85 -35.05
C GLU A 412 31.46 -13.34 -35.17
N SER A 413 32.49 -13.68 -35.95
CA SER A 413 32.91 -15.08 -36.14
C SER A 413 33.47 -15.70 -34.87
N LYS A 414 34.17 -14.92 -34.03
CA LYS A 414 34.67 -15.38 -32.72
C LYS A 414 33.51 -15.48 -31.73
N ASP A 415 32.64 -14.48 -31.71
CA ASP A 415 31.49 -14.40 -30.80
C ASP A 415 30.52 -15.58 -30.96
N LYS A 416 30.24 -15.99 -32.20
CA LYS A 416 29.40 -17.17 -32.50
C LYS A 416 29.97 -18.48 -31.96
N GLY A 417 31.30 -18.59 -31.83
CA GLY A 417 31.98 -19.76 -31.28
C GLY A 417 32.12 -19.75 -29.75
N GLU A 418 31.89 -18.61 -29.09
CA GLU A 418 31.99 -18.51 -27.63
C GLU A 418 30.79 -19.20 -26.95
N LYS A 419 31.10 -20.15 -26.07
CA LYS A 419 30.12 -20.85 -25.22
C LYS A 419 29.97 -20.14 -23.87
N ASN A 420 28.89 -20.44 -23.16
CA ASN A 420 28.73 -20.03 -21.78
C ASN A 420 29.85 -20.65 -20.93
N PHE A 421 30.53 -19.83 -20.13
CA PHE A 421 31.74 -20.25 -19.42
C PHE A 421 31.52 -20.51 -17.93
N ALA A 422 30.41 -20.02 -17.40
CA ALA A 422 30.00 -20.19 -16.01
C ALA A 422 28.48 -20.01 -15.91
N MET A 423 27.93 -20.44 -14.78
CA MET A 423 26.53 -20.24 -14.45
C MET A 423 26.34 -19.96 -12.95
N ALA A 424 25.24 -19.34 -12.56
CA ALA A 424 24.76 -19.24 -11.18
C ALA A 424 23.23 -19.40 -11.14
N TYR A 425 22.66 -19.84 -10.03
CA TYR A 425 21.20 -19.92 -9.88
C TYR A 425 20.75 -19.55 -8.47
N ILE A 426 19.46 -19.25 -8.34
CA ILE A 426 18.80 -19.09 -7.03
C ILE A 426 17.33 -19.49 -7.11
N ARG A 427 16.82 -20.22 -6.12
CA ARG A 427 15.39 -20.54 -6.00
C ARG A 427 14.64 -19.33 -5.46
N LEU A 428 13.46 -19.04 -6.00
CA LEU A 428 12.63 -17.92 -5.53
C LEU A 428 11.89 -18.24 -4.23
N MET A 429 11.69 -19.54 -3.95
CA MET A 429 11.15 -20.04 -2.69
C MET A 429 12.15 -20.99 -2.03
N LYS A 430 12.21 -20.93 -0.70
CA LYS A 430 12.98 -21.85 0.14
C LYS A 430 12.22 -23.16 0.32
N GLU A 431 12.92 -24.19 0.82
CA GLU A 431 12.32 -25.51 1.10
C GLU A 431 11.27 -25.48 2.22
N ASP A 432 11.32 -24.48 3.09
CA ASP A 432 10.28 -24.24 4.12
C ASP A 432 8.99 -23.59 3.55
N GLY A 433 8.99 -23.23 2.27
CA GLY A 433 7.87 -22.59 1.59
C GLY A 433 7.81 -21.07 1.75
N THR A 434 8.79 -20.44 2.42
CA THR A 434 8.92 -18.98 2.45
C THR A 434 9.57 -18.46 1.17
N THR A 435 9.32 -17.19 0.84
CA THR A 435 10.00 -16.55 -0.28
C THR A 435 11.45 -16.22 0.05
N LEU A 436 12.25 -16.03 -1.00
CA LEU A 436 13.61 -15.54 -0.88
C LEU A 436 13.63 -14.21 -0.11
N GLN A 437 14.56 -14.09 0.84
CA GLN A 437 14.68 -12.88 1.67
C GLN A 437 15.13 -11.68 0.85
N ASP A 438 14.57 -10.52 1.16
CA ASP A 438 15.00 -9.27 0.56
C ASP A 438 16.45 -8.92 0.94
N GLY A 439 17.18 -8.31 0.00
CA GLY A 439 18.55 -7.88 0.23
C GLY A 439 19.51 -8.37 -0.84
N VAL A 440 20.80 -8.41 -0.49
CA VAL A 440 21.90 -8.77 -1.40
C VAL A 440 22.27 -10.24 -1.21
N HIS A 441 22.39 -10.97 -2.32
CA HIS A 441 22.75 -12.39 -2.35
C HIS A 441 24.07 -12.60 -3.08
N ASP A 442 25.04 -13.23 -2.40
CA ASP A 442 26.31 -13.70 -3.00
C ASP A 442 26.10 -15.10 -3.59
N LEU A 443 25.97 -15.15 -4.92
CA LEU A 443 25.69 -16.38 -5.65
C LEU A 443 26.97 -17.14 -5.98
N LEU A 444 26.89 -18.47 -5.88
CA LEU A 444 27.98 -19.36 -6.26
C LEU A 444 28.08 -19.47 -7.78
N VAL A 445 29.26 -19.14 -8.29
CA VAL A 445 29.57 -19.24 -9.72
C VAL A 445 30.07 -20.66 -10.02
N LEU A 446 29.25 -21.44 -10.72
CA LEU A 446 29.51 -22.83 -11.12
C LEU A 446 30.13 -22.88 -12.52
N LYS A 447 31.10 -23.80 -12.72
CA LYS A 447 31.81 -24.03 -13.99
C LYS A 447 31.79 -25.50 -14.36
N GLY A 448 31.69 -25.80 -15.65
CA GLY A 448 31.63 -27.15 -16.20
C GLY A 448 31.27 -27.14 -17.68
N ASP A 449 30.69 -28.23 -18.18
CA ASP A 449 30.22 -28.31 -19.56
C ASP A 449 28.88 -27.57 -19.74
N SER A 450 28.70 -26.89 -20.88
CA SER A 450 27.48 -26.11 -21.17
C SER A 450 26.20 -26.92 -21.02
N LYS A 451 26.18 -28.20 -21.45
CA LYS A 451 25.01 -29.08 -21.28
C LYS A 451 24.69 -29.37 -19.81
N LYS A 452 25.72 -29.50 -18.98
CA LYS A 452 25.57 -29.72 -17.53
C LYS A 452 25.16 -28.47 -16.77
N MET A 453 25.52 -27.28 -17.28
CA MET A 453 25.03 -26.01 -16.74
C MET A 453 23.55 -25.77 -17.01
N GLU A 454 22.98 -26.40 -18.04
CA GLU A 454 21.56 -26.31 -18.37
C GLU A 454 20.70 -27.34 -17.63
N ASP A 455 21.30 -28.48 -17.25
CA ASP A 455 20.68 -29.60 -16.52
C ASP A 455 20.35 -29.23 -15.06
N ALA A 456 19.06 -29.04 -14.75
CA ALA A 456 18.60 -28.69 -13.41
C ALA A 456 18.96 -29.71 -12.34
N SER A 457 18.96 -31.01 -12.68
CA SER A 457 19.35 -32.05 -11.73
C SER A 457 20.81 -31.93 -11.26
N ALA A 458 21.66 -31.37 -12.11
CA ALA A 458 23.09 -31.20 -11.83
C ALA A 458 23.38 -30.04 -10.88
N TYR A 459 22.70 -28.89 -11.03
CA TYR A 459 22.98 -27.71 -10.19
C TYR A 459 22.01 -27.51 -9.02
N LEU A 460 20.75 -27.96 -9.10
CA LEU A 460 19.77 -27.77 -8.00
C LEU A 460 20.14 -28.53 -6.72
N THR A 461 20.99 -29.54 -6.82
CA THR A 461 21.52 -30.30 -5.67
C THR A 461 22.66 -29.58 -4.95
N LEU A 462 23.30 -28.61 -5.62
CA LEU A 462 24.39 -27.80 -5.07
C LEU A 462 23.81 -26.58 -4.33
N PRO A 463 24.49 -26.03 -3.32
CA PRO A 463 24.08 -24.76 -2.73
C PRO A 463 24.07 -23.63 -3.77
N SER A 464 23.13 -22.69 -3.67
CA SER A 464 23.01 -21.51 -4.54
C SER A 464 23.81 -20.30 -4.05
N THR A 465 23.92 -20.11 -2.73
CA THR A 465 24.58 -18.96 -2.10
C THR A 465 25.79 -19.37 -1.26
N ARG A 466 26.78 -18.47 -1.12
CA ARG A 466 27.97 -18.71 -0.27
C ARG A 466 27.62 -18.88 1.21
N LEU A 467 26.64 -18.14 1.73
CA LEU A 467 26.17 -18.23 3.12
C LEU A 467 25.73 -19.66 3.51
N HIS A 468 25.17 -20.42 2.56
CA HIS A 468 24.73 -21.78 2.81
C HIS A 468 25.90 -22.77 2.97
N ILE A 469 27.08 -22.45 2.42
CA ILE A 469 28.30 -23.25 2.60
C ILE A 469 28.88 -23.03 4.00
N GLU A 470 28.91 -21.79 4.50
CA GLU A 470 29.48 -21.47 5.82
C GLU A 470 28.69 -22.15 6.96
N ASN A 471 27.36 -22.22 6.85
CA ASN A 471 26.51 -22.91 7.84
C ASN A 471 26.69 -24.44 7.86
N LYS A 472 27.12 -25.06 6.75
CA LYS A 472 27.42 -26.51 6.67
C LYS A 472 28.92 -26.84 6.80
N ALA A 473 29.80 -25.84 6.78
CA ALA A 473 31.24 -26.01 6.93
C ALA A 473 31.67 -26.40 8.35
N ALA A 474 30.75 -26.38 9.33
CA ALA A 474 31.00 -26.92 10.67
C ALA A 474 31.06 -28.46 10.72
N THR A 475 30.63 -29.18 9.67
CA THR A 475 30.60 -30.66 9.70
C THR A 475 31.20 -31.39 8.51
N LEU A 476 31.57 -30.74 7.40
CA LEU A 476 32.14 -31.45 6.25
C LEU A 476 33.37 -30.77 5.64
N SER A 477 34.51 -31.40 5.91
CA SER A 477 35.84 -31.18 5.33
C SER A 477 35.84 -31.36 3.79
N ARG A 478 36.35 -30.34 3.10
CA ARG A 478 37.19 -30.32 1.86
C ARG A 478 36.81 -31.11 0.59
N ASN A 479 35.71 -31.84 0.50
CA ASN A 479 35.43 -32.70 -0.68
C ASN A 479 34.17 -32.35 -1.51
N SER A 480 33.76 -31.08 -1.63
CA SER A 480 32.60 -30.69 -2.46
C SER A 480 32.92 -30.35 -3.92
N SER A 481 34.15 -30.58 -4.40
CA SER A 481 34.62 -29.95 -5.64
C SER A 481 34.03 -30.47 -6.95
N ILE A 482 33.34 -31.63 -6.97
CA ILE A 482 32.69 -32.16 -8.19
C ILE A 482 31.48 -33.02 -7.78
N VAL A 483 30.35 -32.40 -7.47
CA VAL A 483 29.05 -33.12 -7.40
C VAL A 483 28.23 -32.67 -8.61
N GLY A 484 27.74 -33.60 -9.42
CA GLY A 484 26.94 -33.30 -10.63
C GLY A 484 27.74 -32.89 -11.89
N GLY A 485 29.08 -32.95 -11.87
CA GLY A 485 29.92 -32.55 -13.00
C GLY A 485 30.14 -31.03 -13.14
N LEU A 486 29.74 -30.27 -12.11
CA LEU A 486 29.99 -28.83 -11.97
C LEU A 486 30.98 -28.59 -10.83
N SER A 487 31.83 -27.59 -11.00
CA SER A 487 32.83 -27.15 -10.03
C SER A 487 32.53 -25.73 -9.57
N VAL A 488 32.69 -25.45 -8.28
CA VAL A 488 32.48 -24.12 -7.71
C VAL A 488 33.72 -23.25 -7.94
N SER A 489 33.56 -22.07 -8.54
CA SER A 489 34.64 -21.10 -8.63
C SER A 489 34.80 -20.32 -7.33
N THR A 490 36.01 -20.37 -6.76
CA THR A 490 36.38 -19.55 -5.59
C THR A 490 36.92 -18.18 -5.96
N ARG A 491 37.20 -17.91 -7.25
CA ARG A 491 37.78 -16.64 -7.70
C ARG A 491 36.77 -15.68 -8.31
N ASP A 492 35.70 -16.22 -8.89
CA ASP A 492 34.65 -15.40 -9.46
C ASP A 492 33.58 -15.09 -8.40
N ALA A 493 32.94 -13.94 -8.50
CA ALA A 493 31.87 -13.53 -7.60
C ALA A 493 30.72 -12.89 -8.39
N PHE A 494 29.49 -13.11 -7.95
CA PHE A 494 28.31 -12.53 -8.59
C PHE A 494 27.27 -12.18 -7.52
N TYR A 495 26.84 -10.93 -7.53
CA TYR A 495 25.91 -10.37 -6.55
C TYR A 495 24.64 -9.91 -7.24
N ILE A 496 23.51 -10.36 -6.70
CA ILE A 496 22.18 -9.86 -7.05
C ILE A 496 21.54 -9.24 -5.81
N SER A 497 20.53 -8.40 -6.02
CA SER A 497 19.62 -8.01 -4.95
C SER A 497 18.20 -8.36 -5.31
N THR A 498 17.44 -8.84 -4.32
CA THR A 498 16.02 -9.17 -4.49
C THR A 498 15.16 -8.28 -3.60
N LEU A 499 14.00 -7.91 -4.14
CA LEU A 499 12.94 -7.19 -3.42
C LEU A 499 11.60 -7.82 -3.81
N VAL A 500 11.00 -8.56 -2.89
CA VAL A 500 9.73 -9.27 -3.07
C VAL A 500 8.59 -8.40 -2.52
N CYS A 501 7.77 -7.90 -3.42
CA CYS A 501 6.57 -7.13 -3.12
C CYS A 501 5.34 -8.03 -3.29
N SER A 502 5.13 -8.95 -2.34
CA SER A 502 4.00 -9.89 -2.35
C SER A 502 3.06 -9.67 -1.16
N THR A 503 1.75 -9.55 -1.44
CA THR A 503 0.69 -9.60 -0.40
C THR A 503 0.19 -11.03 -0.15
N LYS A 504 0.76 -12.03 -0.84
CA LYS A 504 0.37 -13.45 -0.69
C LYS A 504 1.50 -14.38 -0.26
N LEU A 505 2.75 -13.99 -0.47
CA LEU A 505 3.91 -14.80 -0.12
C LEU A 505 4.79 -14.08 0.91
N THR A 506 4.79 -14.60 2.14
CA THR A 506 5.60 -14.08 3.26
C THR A 506 7.04 -14.60 3.21
N GLN A 507 7.96 -13.84 3.84
CA GLN A 507 9.36 -14.23 4.03
C GLN A 507 9.61 -14.85 5.42
N ASN A 508 8.60 -14.83 6.29
CA ASN A 508 8.69 -15.28 7.67
C ASN A 508 8.01 -16.62 7.87
N VAL A 509 8.77 -17.54 8.47
CA VAL A 509 8.36 -18.92 8.71
C VAL A 509 7.19 -19.00 9.69
N GLY A 510 7.17 -18.17 10.74
CA GLY A 510 6.10 -18.17 11.74
C GLY A 510 4.77 -17.69 11.17
N LEU A 511 4.80 -16.60 10.40
CA LEU A 511 3.62 -16.10 9.70
C LEU A 511 3.14 -17.07 8.63
N LEU A 512 4.05 -17.67 7.85
CA LEU A 512 3.69 -18.69 6.87
C LEU A 512 3.04 -19.91 7.52
N GLY A 513 3.59 -20.36 8.66
CA GLY A 513 3.05 -21.47 9.45
C GLY A 513 1.62 -21.19 9.92
N LEU A 514 1.32 -19.95 10.30
CA LEU A 514 -0.04 -19.53 10.63
C LEU A 514 -0.94 -19.47 9.39
N LEU A 515 -0.49 -18.91 8.27
CA LEU A 515 -1.30 -18.81 7.05
C LEU A 515 -1.60 -20.17 6.43
N LYS A 516 -0.67 -21.13 6.56
CA LYS A 516 -0.81 -22.52 6.10
C LYS A 516 -1.05 -23.50 7.24
N TRP A 517 -1.70 -23.06 8.32
CA TRP A 517 -1.87 -23.85 9.54
C TRP A 517 -2.52 -25.23 9.30
N ARG A 518 -3.44 -25.34 8.33
CA ARG A 518 -4.09 -26.61 7.95
C ARG A 518 -3.12 -27.68 7.44
N MET A 519 -1.95 -27.29 6.93
CA MET A 519 -0.93 -28.24 6.43
C MET A 519 -0.17 -28.93 7.55
N LYS A 520 -0.01 -28.27 8.71
CA LYS A 520 0.73 -28.77 9.88
C LYS A 520 0.02 -28.36 11.18
N PRO A 521 -1.13 -28.97 11.51
CA PRO A 521 -1.93 -28.58 12.67
C PRO A 521 -1.19 -28.82 14.00
N GLU A 522 -0.25 -29.76 14.05
CA GLU A 522 0.59 -30.02 15.24
C GLU A 522 1.44 -28.82 15.69
N LEU A 523 1.79 -27.90 14.78
CA LEU A 523 2.62 -26.72 15.07
C LEU A 523 1.78 -25.46 15.33
N LEU A 524 0.46 -25.57 15.38
CA LEU A 524 -0.45 -24.43 15.45
C LEU A 524 -0.22 -23.57 16.71
N GLN A 525 -0.09 -24.22 17.87
CA GLN A 525 0.16 -23.52 19.14
C GLN A 525 1.47 -22.72 19.08
N GLU A 526 2.54 -23.34 18.59
CA GLU A 526 3.85 -22.69 18.44
C GLU A 526 3.80 -21.53 17.44
N ASN A 527 3.07 -21.69 16.33
CA ASN A 527 2.90 -20.64 15.33
C ASN A 527 2.12 -19.42 15.87
N LEU A 528 1.08 -19.66 16.68
CA LEU A 528 0.32 -18.59 17.34
C LEU A 528 1.17 -17.81 18.35
N GLU A 529 2.03 -18.49 19.10
CA GLU A 529 2.98 -17.83 20.01
C GLU A 529 4.05 -17.04 19.25
N LYS A 530 4.58 -17.61 18.15
CA LYS A 530 5.57 -16.95 17.29
C LYS A 530 5.04 -15.69 16.62
N LEU A 531 3.74 -15.60 16.33
CA LEU A 531 3.15 -14.40 15.73
C LEU A 531 3.44 -13.12 16.52
N LYS A 532 3.50 -13.21 17.86
CA LYS A 532 3.80 -12.07 18.75
C LYS A 532 5.25 -11.56 18.62
N ILE A 533 6.12 -12.32 17.96
CA ILE A 533 7.56 -12.04 17.77
C ILE A 533 7.84 -11.61 16.32
N VAL A 534 6.91 -11.82 15.39
CA VAL A 534 7.05 -11.42 13.98
C VAL A 534 7.15 -9.89 13.89
N ASP A 535 7.91 -9.40 12.90
CA ASP A 535 8.00 -7.97 12.64
C ASP A 535 6.61 -7.40 12.30
N GLY A 536 6.24 -6.33 13.00
CA GLY A 536 4.98 -5.64 12.78
C GLY A 536 4.77 -5.19 11.33
N GLU A 537 5.85 -4.83 10.62
CA GLU A 537 5.76 -4.47 9.21
C GLU A 537 5.29 -5.61 8.31
N GLU A 538 5.61 -6.86 8.68
CA GLU A 538 5.15 -8.02 7.94
C GLU A 538 3.71 -8.38 8.31
N VAL A 539 3.35 -8.32 9.59
CA VAL A 539 1.98 -8.58 10.06
C VAL A 539 0.98 -7.62 9.40
N VAL A 540 1.31 -6.33 9.29
CA VAL A 540 0.39 -5.35 8.64
C VAL A 540 0.27 -5.55 7.13
N LYS A 541 1.31 -6.07 6.43
CA LYS A 541 1.23 -6.41 5.00
C LYS A 541 0.23 -7.54 4.74
N PHE A 542 0.18 -8.51 5.65
CA PHE A 542 -0.72 -9.67 5.59
C PHE A 542 -1.90 -9.53 6.56
N LEU A 543 -2.30 -8.30 6.92
CA LEU A 543 -3.28 -8.07 8.00
C LEU A 543 -4.59 -8.83 7.75
N GLN A 544 -5.13 -8.74 6.53
CA GLN A 544 -6.35 -9.44 6.15
C GLN A 544 -6.18 -10.96 6.28
N ASP A 545 -5.18 -11.55 5.61
CA ASP A 545 -4.98 -13.00 5.60
C ASP A 545 -4.65 -13.54 7.01
N THR A 546 -3.97 -12.74 7.85
CA THR A 546 -3.67 -13.08 9.25
C THR A 546 -4.94 -13.10 10.10
N LEU A 547 -5.79 -12.06 10.00
CA LEU A 547 -7.07 -12.02 10.72
C LEU A 547 -7.99 -13.14 10.26
N ASP A 548 -8.08 -13.39 8.95
CA ASP A 548 -8.87 -14.49 8.40
C ASP A 548 -8.37 -15.84 8.92
N ALA A 549 -7.05 -16.08 8.97
CA ALA A 549 -6.49 -17.29 9.56
C ALA A 549 -6.87 -17.45 11.03
N LEU A 550 -6.72 -16.39 11.84
CA LEU A 550 -7.06 -16.40 13.26
C LEU A 550 -8.54 -16.73 13.51
N PHE A 551 -9.46 -16.08 12.79
CA PHE A 551 -10.88 -16.35 12.93
C PHE A 551 -11.28 -17.71 12.37
N ASN A 552 -10.66 -18.18 11.28
CA ASN A 552 -10.90 -19.53 10.77
C ASN A 552 -10.46 -20.62 11.78
N ILE A 553 -9.32 -20.44 12.44
CA ILE A 553 -8.88 -21.34 13.53
C ILE A 553 -9.92 -21.39 14.65
N MET A 554 -10.43 -20.22 15.06
CA MET A 554 -11.47 -20.14 16.10
C MET A 554 -12.79 -20.81 15.68
N MET A 555 -13.16 -20.73 14.39
CA MET A 555 -14.38 -21.33 13.87
C MET A 555 -14.27 -22.85 13.66
N GLU A 556 -13.15 -23.36 13.14
CA GLU A 556 -12.94 -24.80 12.91
C GLU A 556 -12.79 -25.59 14.23
N HIS A 557 -12.25 -24.96 15.28
CA HIS A 557 -12.13 -25.55 16.60
C HIS A 557 -13.27 -25.14 17.56
N SER A 558 -14.48 -24.88 17.04
CA SER A 558 -15.62 -24.39 17.84
C SER A 558 -15.98 -25.27 19.06
N HIS A 559 -15.70 -26.57 18.99
CA HIS A 559 -15.97 -27.55 20.05
C HIS A 559 -14.89 -27.61 21.14
N SER A 560 -13.69 -27.08 20.87
CA SER A 560 -12.59 -27.00 21.83
C SER A 560 -12.42 -25.54 22.28
N ASN A 561 -11.90 -25.35 23.49
CA ASN A 561 -11.50 -24.02 23.99
C ASN A 561 -9.98 -23.86 24.04
N GLU A 562 -9.22 -24.84 23.53
CA GLU A 562 -7.76 -24.89 23.65
C GLU A 562 -7.07 -23.70 22.96
N TYR A 563 -7.55 -23.30 21.78
CA TYR A 563 -6.94 -22.23 20.99
C TYR A 563 -7.57 -20.85 21.21
N ASP A 564 -8.72 -20.75 21.90
CA ASP A 564 -9.48 -19.51 22.04
C ASP A 564 -8.66 -18.38 22.69
N ILE A 565 -7.93 -18.71 23.77
CA ILE A 565 -7.06 -17.78 24.49
C ILE A 565 -5.89 -17.32 23.61
N LEU A 566 -5.27 -18.25 22.87
CA LEU A 566 -4.12 -17.94 22.01
C LEU A 566 -4.51 -17.05 20.83
N VAL A 567 -5.65 -17.33 20.19
CA VAL A 567 -6.19 -16.52 19.09
C VAL A 567 -6.60 -15.14 19.59
N PHE A 568 -7.24 -15.06 20.76
CA PHE A 568 -7.61 -13.78 21.37
C PHE A 568 -6.37 -12.94 21.67
N ASP A 569 -5.36 -13.52 22.30
CA ASP A 569 -4.08 -12.87 22.57
C ASP A 569 -3.38 -12.35 21.30
N ALA A 570 -3.40 -13.15 20.23
CA ALA A 570 -2.88 -12.76 18.92
C ALA A 570 -3.66 -11.57 18.33
N LEU A 571 -4.99 -11.57 18.44
CA LEU A 571 -5.85 -10.47 18.01
C LEU A 571 -5.53 -9.17 18.78
N ILE A 572 -5.38 -9.25 20.12
CA ILE A 572 -5.00 -8.10 20.94
C ILE A 572 -3.61 -7.58 20.57
N TYR A 573 -2.67 -8.46 20.24
CA TYR A 573 -1.36 -8.07 19.75
C TYR A 573 -1.44 -7.28 18.44
N ILE A 574 -2.22 -7.76 17.46
CA ILE A 574 -2.41 -7.08 16.16
C ILE A 574 -3.07 -5.71 16.35
N ILE A 575 -4.14 -5.61 17.15
CA ILE A 575 -4.79 -4.32 17.44
C ILE A 575 -3.83 -3.38 18.15
N GLY A 576 -3.05 -3.89 19.12
CA GLY A 576 -2.04 -3.12 19.83
C GLY A 576 -0.93 -2.61 18.90
N LEU A 577 -0.56 -3.38 17.88
CA LEU A 577 0.39 -2.99 16.84
C LEU A 577 -0.15 -1.81 16.01
N ILE A 578 -1.41 -1.88 15.58
CA ILE A 578 -2.06 -0.84 14.76
C ILE A 578 -2.29 0.46 15.56
N ALA A 579 -2.44 0.35 16.88
CA ALA A 579 -2.53 1.51 17.77
C ALA A 579 -1.20 2.28 17.93
N ASP A 580 -0.07 1.71 17.50
CA ASP A 580 1.21 2.41 17.47
C ASP A 580 1.18 3.54 16.43
N ARG A 581 1.82 4.68 16.74
CA ARG A 581 1.98 5.81 15.81
C ARG A 581 2.62 5.38 14.49
N LYS A 582 3.50 4.38 14.50
CA LYS A 582 4.13 3.85 13.28
C LYS A 582 3.12 3.27 12.29
N PHE A 583 2.03 2.67 12.80
CA PHE A 583 1.05 1.92 12.02
C PHE A 583 -0.35 2.55 12.06
N GLN A 584 -0.49 3.77 12.56
CA GLN A 584 -1.78 4.42 12.76
C GLN A 584 -2.61 4.54 11.46
N HIS A 585 -1.96 4.63 10.30
CA HIS A 585 -2.64 4.65 8.99
C HIS A 585 -3.39 3.34 8.68
N PHE A 586 -3.02 2.22 9.31
CA PHE A 586 -3.71 0.93 9.17
C PHE A 586 -5.01 0.84 9.98
N ASN A 587 -5.37 1.84 10.80
CA ASN A 587 -6.69 1.87 11.43
C ASN A 587 -7.81 1.88 10.39
N ALA A 588 -7.63 2.62 9.28
CA ALA A 588 -8.57 2.63 8.17
C ALA A 588 -8.67 1.26 7.48
N VAL A 589 -7.55 0.52 7.38
CA VAL A 589 -7.48 -0.83 6.80
C VAL A 589 -8.23 -1.83 7.70
N LEU A 590 -8.01 -1.76 9.02
CA LEU A 590 -8.71 -2.60 9.99
C LEU A 590 -10.23 -2.34 9.98
N GLU A 591 -10.63 -1.07 9.93
CA GLU A 591 -12.05 -0.68 9.85
C GLU A 591 -12.70 -1.19 8.55
N ALA A 592 -12.02 -1.02 7.40
CA ALA A 592 -12.47 -1.55 6.13
C ALA A 592 -12.57 -3.08 6.14
N TYR A 593 -11.63 -3.78 6.78
CA TYR A 593 -11.69 -5.24 6.95
C TYR A 593 -12.93 -5.68 7.76
N ILE A 594 -13.17 -5.06 8.92
CA ILE A 594 -14.32 -5.36 9.78
C ILE A 594 -15.63 -5.16 9.00
N GLN A 595 -15.73 -4.07 8.24
CA GLN A 595 -16.96 -3.75 7.53
C GLN A 595 -17.17 -4.61 6.27
N GLN A 596 -16.14 -4.87 5.47
CA GLN A 596 -16.30 -5.42 4.11
C GLN A 596 -15.86 -6.88 3.95
N HIS A 597 -14.91 -7.38 4.75
CA HIS A 597 -14.28 -8.69 4.54
C HIS A 597 -14.50 -9.69 5.67
N PHE A 598 -14.71 -9.22 6.89
CA PHE A 598 -14.92 -10.09 8.04
C PHE A 598 -16.19 -10.95 7.87
N SER A 599 -16.06 -12.27 8.08
CA SER A 599 -17.11 -13.25 7.78
C SER A 599 -17.38 -14.26 8.91
N ALA A 600 -16.70 -14.16 10.07
CA ALA A 600 -16.84 -15.14 11.14
C ALA A 600 -18.10 -14.89 12.00
N THR A 601 -19.11 -15.74 11.85
CA THR A 601 -20.46 -15.55 12.42
C THR A 601 -20.60 -15.98 13.88
N LEU A 602 -19.80 -16.93 14.36
CA LEU A 602 -19.85 -17.43 15.76
C LEU A 602 -18.72 -16.87 16.63
N ALA A 603 -17.82 -16.06 16.05
CA ALA A 603 -16.68 -15.50 16.76
C ALA A 603 -17.10 -14.68 18.00
N TYR A 604 -18.26 -14.01 17.97
CA TYR A 604 -18.74 -13.24 19.13
C TYR A 604 -18.88 -14.08 20.41
N LYS A 605 -19.36 -15.34 20.33
CA LYS A 605 -19.55 -16.21 21.51
C LYS A 605 -18.21 -16.48 22.20
N LYS A 606 -17.19 -16.82 21.40
CA LYS A 606 -15.84 -17.14 21.86
C LYS A 606 -15.11 -15.90 22.37
N LEU A 607 -15.14 -14.79 21.62
CA LEU A 607 -14.52 -13.53 22.03
C LEU A 607 -15.09 -13.00 23.36
N MET A 608 -16.41 -13.05 23.53
CA MET A 608 -17.06 -12.63 24.77
C MET A 608 -16.69 -13.54 25.96
N SER A 609 -16.61 -14.85 25.73
CA SER A 609 -16.22 -15.82 26.77
C SER A 609 -14.79 -15.60 27.27
N VAL A 610 -13.83 -15.41 26.36
CA VAL A 610 -12.42 -15.14 26.71
C VAL A 610 -12.29 -13.79 27.42
N LEU A 611 -12.95 -12.73 26.89
CA LEU A 611 -12.93 -11.41 27.51
C LEU A 611 -13.50 -11.44 28.93
N LYS A 612 -14.63 -12.13 29.14
CA LYS A 612 -15.22 -12.35 30.46
C LYS A 612 -14.23 -13.04 31.41
N THR A 613 -13.55 -14.08 30.92
CA THR A 613 -12.57 -14.84 31.72
C THR A 613 -11.42 -13.96 32.21
N TYR A 614 -10.86 -13.11 31.34
CA TYR A 614 -9.80 -12.16 31.73
C TYR A 614 -10.29 -11.09 32.72
N LEU A 615 -11.51 -10.60 32.56
CA LEU A 615 -12.11 -9.65 33.49
C LEU A 615 -12.35 -10.29 34.87
N ASP A 616 -12.84 -11.53 34.90
CA ASP A 616 -13.09 -12.27 36.13
C ASP A 616 -11.80 -12.57 36.90
N ILE A 617 -10.74 -13.03 36.22
CA ILE A 617 -9.41 -13.25 36.82
C ILE A 617 -8.86 -11.95 37.40
N SER A 618 -8.92 -10.86 36.64
CA SER A 618 -8.43 -9.54 37.06
C SER A 618 -9.23 -8.99 38.24
N SER A 619 -10.54 -9.24 38.31
CA SER A 619 -11.39 -8.80 39.41
C SER A 619 -11.00 -9.43 40.76
N ARG A 620 -10.48 -10.68 40.73
CA ARG A 620 -9.97 -11.43 41.90
C ARG A 620 -8.58 -10.97 42.37
N GLY A 621 -7.95 -10.04 41.65
CA GLY A 621 -6.63 -9.52 41.97
C GLY A 621 -5.46 -10.41 41.52
N GLU A 622 -5.73 -11.43 40.70
CA GLU A 622 -4.71 -12.30 40.10
C GLU A 622 -3.93 -11.59 38.99
N GLN A 623 -2.69 -12.02 38.73
CA GLN A 623 -1.87 -11.43 37.68
C GLN A 623 -2.37 -11.87 36.30
N CYS A 624 -2.93 -10.92 35.55
CA CYS A 624 -3.32 -11.11 34.16
C CYS A 624 -2.54 -10.11 33.30
N GLU A 625 -1.41 -10.50 32.74
CA GLU A 625 -0.58 -9.59 31.92
C GLU A 625 -1.31 -9.01 30.68
N PRO A 626 -2.18 -9.76 29.95
CA PRO A 626 -2.82 -9.23 28.74
C PRO A 626 -3.92 -8.19 28.99
N ILE A 627 -4.58 -8.17 30.16
CA ILE A 627 -5.83 -7.44 30.36
C ILE A 627 -5.73 -5.93 30.07
N LEU A 628 -4.61 -5.29 30.41
CA LEU A 628 -4.43 -3.86 30.14
C LEU A 628 -4.38 -3.58 28.63
N ARG A 629 -3.76 -4.47 27.84
CA ARG A 629 -3.74 -4.38 26.38
C ARG A 629 -5.13 -4.65 25.82
N THR A 630 -5.83 -5.64 26.36
CA THR A 630 -7.22 -5.95 26.01
C THR A 630 -8.16 -4.75 26.24
N LEU A 631 -8.06 -4.07 27.38
CA LEU A 631 -8.86 -2.87 27.66
C LEU A 631 -8.54 -1.69 26.75
N LYS A 632 -7.28 -1.56 26.28
CA LYS A 632 -6.92 -0.54 25.28
C LYS A 632 -7.46 -0.87 23.89
N ALA A 633 -7.55 -2.16 23.56
CA ALA A 633 -8.09 -2.67 22.30
C ALA A 633 -9.61 -2.87 22.32
N LEU A 634 -10.28 -2.49 23.41
CA LEU A 634 -11.68 -2.83 23.69
C LEU A 634 -12.63 -2.36 22.58
N GLU A 635 -12.40 -1.18 22.03
CA GLU A 635 -13.17 -0.63 20.90
C GLU A 635 -13.23 -1.61 19.72
N TYR A 636 -12.07 -2.04 19.21
CA TYR A 636 -12.02 -2.97 18.08
C TYR A 636 -12.51 -4.37 18.43
N VAL A 637 -12.28 -4.85 19.66
CA VAL A 637 -12.83 -6.14 20.12
C VAL A 637 -14.36 -6.13 20.05
N PHE A 638 -15.00 -5.05 20.52
CA PHE A 638 -16.45 -4.91 20.41
C PHE A 638 -16.93 -4.72 18.97
N LYS A 639 -16.19 -4.00 18.12
CA LYS A 639 -16.51 -3.93 16.68
C LYS A 639 -16.56 -5.32 16.04
N PHE A 640 -15.62 -6.21 16.36
CA PHE A 640 -15.67 -7.61 15.90
C PHE A 640 -16.87 -8.38 16.45
N ILE A 641 -17.18 -8.24 17.75
CA ILE A 641 -18.34 -8.86 18.40
C ILE A 641 -19.65 -8.42 17.73
N VAL A 642 -19.84 -7.11 17.56
CA VAL A 642 -21.02 -6.49 16.95
C VAL A 642 -21.17 -6.92 15.50
N ARG A 643 -20.09 -6.86 14.72
CA ARG A 643 -20.11 -7.30 13.31
C ARG A 643 -20.44 -8.79 13.19
N SER A 644 -19.80 -9.64 13.99
CA SER A 644 -20.06 -11.08 14.04
C SER A 644 -21.53 -11.38 14.37
N ARG A 645 -22.09 -10.69 15.38
CA ARG A 645 -23.52 -10.81 15.75
C ARG A 645 -24.45 -10.36 14.62
N THR A 646 -24.11 -9.26 13.94
CA THR A 646 -24.88 -8.72 12.82
C THR A 646 -24.94 -9.72 11.68
N LEU A 647 -23.80 -10.33 11.31
CA LEU A 647 -23.71 -11.36 10.28
C LEU A 647 -24.51 -12.62 10.67
N PHE A 648 -24.42 -13.05 11.93
CA PHE A 648 -25.23 -14.17 12.43
C PHE A 648 -26.73 -13.86 12.35
N SER A 649 -27.14 -12.63 12.72
CA SER A 649 -28.54 -12.21 12.64
C SER A 649 -29.07 -12.23 11.22
N GLN A 650 -28.26 -11.79 10.25
CA GLN A 650 -28.61 -11.79 8.83
C GLN A 650 -28.79 -13.21 8.26
N LEU A 651 -27.98 -14.17 8.70
CA LEU A 651 -28.04 -15.55 8.21
C LEU A 651 -29.13 -16.40 8.88
N TYR A 652 -29.43 -16.13 10.15
CA TYR A 652 -30.35 -16.95 10.96
C TYR A 652 -31.62 -16.20 11.40
N GLU A 653 -31.97 -15.10 10.70
CA GLU A 653 -33.18 -14.30 10.95
C GLU A 653 -33.34 -13.86 12.42
N GLY A 654 -32.24 -13.47 13.07
CA GLY A 654 -32.26 -12.98 14.45
C GLY A 654 -32.47 -14.03 15.55
N LYS A 655 -32.33 -15.33 15.24
CA LYS A 655 -32.30 -16.39 16.28
C LYS A 655 -31.20 -16.13 17.33
N GLU A 656 -31.40 -16.68 18.53
CA GLU A 656 -30.49 -16.57 19.69
C GLU A 656 -30.26 -15.14 20.24
N GLN A 657 -31.15 -14.19 19.97
CA GLN A 657 -31.05 -12.82 20.50
C GLN A 657 -31.01 -12.78 22.04
N THR A 658 -31.82 -13.59 22.71
CA THR A 658 -31.89 -13.64 24.18
C THR A 658 -30.60 -14.16 24.82
N GLU A 659 -29.98 -15.19 24.22
CA GLU A 659 -28.71 -15.77 24.70
C GLU A 659 -27.55 -14.77 24.52
N PHE A 660 -27.54 -14.05 23.40
CA PHE A 660 -26.59 -12.97 23.17
C PHE A 660 -26.77 -11.84 24.20
N GLU A 661 -28.00 -11.41 24.44
CA GLU A 661 -28.28 -10.36 25.40
C GLU A 661 -27.87 -10.75 26.82
N GLU A 662 -28.13 -11.99 27.23
CA GLU A 662 -27.69 -12.52 28.52
C GLU A 662 -26.17 -12.60 28.63
N SER A 663 -25.48 -13.04 27.56
CA SER A 663 -24.02 -13.08 27.51
C SER A 663 -23.42 -11.67 27.60
N MET A 664 -24.03 -10.69 26.95
CA MET A 664 -23.63 -9.28 27.01
C MET A 664 -23.82 -8.71 28.41
N ARG A 665 -24.97 -8.98 29.07
CA ARG A 665 -25.20 -8.59 30.47
C ARG A 665 -24.13 -9.16 31.39
N ARG A 666 -23.87 -10.46 31.32
CA ARG A 666 -22.84 -11.13 32.13
C ARG A 666 -21.45 -10.52 31.91
N LEU A 667 -21.13 -10.08 30.68
CA LEU A 667 -19.88 -9.40 30.38
C LEU A 667 -19.80 -8.02 31.07
N PHE A 668 -20.85 -7.21 30.97
CA PHE A 668 -20.92 -5.92 31.66
C PHE A 668 -20.92 -6.07 33.18
N GLU A 669 -21.54 -7.12 33.73
CA GLU A 669 -21.45 -7.48 35.14
C GLU A 669 -20.01 -7.78 35.57
N SER A 670 -19.24 -8.53 34.77
CA SER A 670 -17.80 -8.76 35.02
C SER A 670 -16.99 -7.46 34.98
N ILE A 671 -17.32 -6.52 34.10
CA ILE A 671 -16.74 -5.16 34.09
C ILE A 671 -17.11 -4.41 35.39
N ASN A 672 -18.37 -4.50 35.83
CA ASN A 672 -18.81 -3.87 37.08
C ASN A 672 -18.09 -4.45 38.30
N ASN A 673 -17.83 -5.76 38.32
CA ASN A 673 -17.06 -6.42 39.37
C ASN A 673 -15.60 -5.94 39.38
N LEU A 674 -14.99 -5.70 38.22
CA LEU A 674 -13.67 -5.07 38.12
C LEU A 674 -13.67 -3.66 38.73
N MET A 675 -14.74 -2.87 38.53
CA MET A 675 -14.88 -1.53 39.13
C MET A 675 -15.10 -1.56 40.64
N LYS A 676 -15.77 -2.58 41.17
CA LYS A 676 -15.97 -2.78 42.62
C LYS A 676 -14.71 -3.25 43.36
N SER A 677 -13.75 -3.85 42.63
CA SER A 677 -12.54 -4.41 43.20
C SER A 677 -11.72 -3.37 43.98
N GLN A 678 -11.27 -3.72 45.18
CA GLN A 678 -10.47 -2.85 46.06
C GLN A 678 -8.96 -3.10 45.96
N HIS A 679 -8.51 -4.02 45.10
CA HIS A 679 -7.10 -4.37 44.95
C HIS A 679 -6.30 -3.21 44.33
N LYS A 680 -5.05 -3.01 44.78
CA LYS A 680 -4.18 -1.95 44.22
C LYS A 680 -3.81 -2.22 42.76
N THR A 681 -3.73 -3.49 42.37
CA THR A 681 -3.42 -3.96 41.01
C THR A 681 -4.51 -3.61 39.99
N THR A 682 -5.75 -3.44 40.42
CA THR A 682 -6.89 -3.17 39.53
C THR A 682 -7.12 -1.69 39.24
N ILE A 683 -6.48 -0.76 39.96
CA ILE A 683 -6.66 0.70 39.77
C ILE A 683 -6.33 1.13 38.34
N LEU A 684 -5.23 0.62 37.76
CA LEU A 684 -4.84 0.92 36.39
C LEU A 684 -5.86 0.39 35.38
N LEU A 685 -6.47 -0.75 35.67
CA LEU A 685 -7.50 -1.39 34.83
C LEU A 685 -8.82 -0.61 34.91
N GLN A 686 -9.21 -0.14 36.09
CA GLN A 686 -10.38 0.72 36.30
C GLN A 686 -10.25 2.03 35.53
N VAL A 687 -9.06 2.65 35.52
CA VAL A 687 -8.77 3.84 34.70
C VAL A 687 -8.92 3.54 33.21
N ALA A 688 -8.38 2.40 32.74
CA ALA A 688 -8.49 2.01 31.34
C ALA A 688 -9.95 1.73 30.94
N ALA A 689 -10.70 0.98 31.75
CA ALA A 689 -12.12 0.71 31.52
C ALA A 689 -12.93 2.02 31.39
N LEU A 690 -12.74 2.97 32.30
CA LEU A 690 -13.40 4.29 32.23
C LEU A 690 -13.07 5.08 30.96
N LYS A 691 -11.87 4.89 30.40
CA LYS A 691 -11.42 5.59 29.20
C LYS A 691 -11.97 4.97 27.91
N TYR A 692 -12.06 3.64 27.83
CA TYR A 692 -12.35 2.93 26.57
C TYR A 692 -13.78 2.39 26.47
N ILE A 693 -14.54 2.29 27.58
CA ILE A 693 -15.95 1.90 27.51
C ILE A 693 -16.81 2.89 26.70
N PRO A 694 -16.64 4.23 26.82
CA PRO A 694 -17.45 5.16 26.04
C PRO A 694 -17.36 4.95 24.52
N SER A 695 -16.20 4.59 23.98
CA SER A 695 -16.04 4.36 22.53
C SER A 695 -16.75 3.10 22.04
N VAL A 696 -16.97 2.12 22.91
CA VAL A 696 -17.69 0.87 22.60
C VAL A 696 -19.21 1.08 22.45
N LEU A 697 -19.77 2.10 23.12
CA LEU A 697 -21.22 2.27 23.23
C LEU A 697 -21.90 2.52 21.89
N HIS A 698 -21.24 3.24 20.99
CA HIS A 698 -21.76 3.51 19.65
C HIS A 698 -22.04 2.21 18.88
N ASP A 699 -21.12 1.25 18.94
CA ASP A 699 -21.22 0.01 18.18
C ASP A 699 -22.18 -0.99 18.86
N VAL A 700 -22.18 -1.04 20.20
CA VAL A 700 -23.07 -1.93 20.95
C VAL A 700 -24.54 -1.52 20.82
N GLU A 701 -24.83 -0.22 20.69
CA GLU A 701 -26.19 0.30 20.46
C GLU A 701 -26.82 -0.27 19.18
N MET A 702 -26.02 -0.71 18.20
CA MET A 702 -26.54 -1.29 16.95
C MET A 702 -27.17 -2.69 17.13
N VAL A 703 -26.79 -3.43 18.17
CA VAL A 703 -27.18 -4.85 18.35
C VAL A 703 -27.80 -5.16 19.71
N PHE A 704 -27.85 -4.18 20.62
CA PHE A 704 -28.34 -4.33 21.98
C PHE A 704 -29.32 -3.22 22.35
N ASP A 705 -30.32 -3.54 23.17
CA ASP A 705 -31.36 -2.58 23.55
C ASP A 705 -30.79 -1.37 24.34
N ALA A 706 -31.12 -0.18 23.87
CA ALA A 706 -30.65 1.09 24.43
C ALA A 706 -31.08 1.30 25.89
N LYS A 707 -32.27 0.83 26.28
CA LYS A 707 -32.75 0.97 27.67
C LYS A 707 -31.95 0.08 28.62
N LEU A 708 -31.71 -1.16 28.21
CA LEU A 708 -30.93 -2.12 28.99
C LEU A 708 -29.44 -1.72 29.08
N LEU A 709 -28.87 -1.20 28.00
CA LEU A 709 -27.51 -0.65 28.01
C LEU A 709 -27.39 0.53 28.98
N SER A 710 -28.40 1.41 28.99
CA SER A 710 -28.46 2.55 29.91
C SER A 710 -28.51 2.12 31.37
N GLN A 711 -29.24 1.05 31.70
CA GLN A 711 -29.27 0.46 33.05
C GLN A 711 -27.90 -0.10 33.46
N LEU A 712 -27.24 -0.87 32.58
CA LEU A 712 -25.91 -1.42 32.83
C LEU A 712 -24.85 -0.32 33.04
N LEU A 713 -24.94 0.78 32.29
CA LEU A 713 -24.07 1.94 32.46
C LEU A 713 -24.32 2.67 33.78
N TYR A 714 -25.58 2.82 34.18
CA TYR A 714 -25.93 3.38 35.49
C TYR A 714 -25.30 2.54 36.62
N GLU A 715 -25.41 1.21 36.54
CA GLU A 715 -24.75 0.29 37.47
C GLU A 715 -23.21 0.46 37.44
N PHE A 716 -22.61 0.56 36.25
CA PHE A 716 -21.17 0.78 36.11
C PHE A 716 -20.68 2.03 36.86
N TYR A 717 -21.37 3.17 36.73
CA TYR A 717 -20.96 4.42 37.37
C TYR A 717 -21.24 4.48 38.87
N THR A 718 -22.27 3.78 39.34
CA THR A 718 -22.61 3.69 40.76
C THR A 718 -21.63 2.80 41.52
N CYS A 719 -20.97 1.86 40.84
CA CYS A 719 -19.92 1.01 41.42
C CYS A 719 -18.61 1.75 41.77
N ILE A 720 -18.41 2.98 41.27
CA ILE A 720 -17.15 3.73 41.45
C ILE A 720 -17.16 4.43 42.82
N PRO A 721 -16.17 4.16 43.70
CA PRO A 721 -16.11 4.78 45.03
C PRO A 721 -16.04 6.32 44.94
N PRO A 722 -16.75 7.07 45.81
CA PRO A 722 -16.89 8.51 45.70
C PRO A 722 -15.58 9.30 45.85
N VAL A 723 -14.52 8.71 46.41
CA VAL A 723 -13.24 9.39 46.71
C VAL A 723 -12.14 9.08 45.67
N LYS A 724 -12.30 8.03 44.86
CA LYS A 724 -11.28 7.59 43.89
C LYS A 724 -11.77 7.80 42.44
N LEU A 725 -10.85 8.06 41.51
CA LEU A 725 -11.13 8.14 40.07
C LEU A 725 -12.14 9.22 39.61
N GLN A 726 -12.37 10.26 40.43
CA GLN A 726 -13.36 11.32 40.13
C GLN A 726 -13.11 12.00 38.77
N LYS A 727 -11.85 12.34 38.45
CA LYS A 727 -11.49 13.00 37.19
C LYS A 727 -11.81 12.12 35.97
N GLN A 728 -11.48 10.83 36.06
CA GLN A 728 -11.74 9.85 35.00
C GLN A 728 -13.24 9.59 34.85
N LYS A 729 -13.98 9.51 35.97
CA LYS A 729 -15.45 9.38 35.97
C LYS A 729 -16.12 10.55 35.26
N VAL A 730 -15.76 11.79 35.58
CA VAL A 730 -16.31 13.00 34.93
C VAL A 730 -15.98 13.03 33.44
N GLN A 731 -14.74 12.66 33.06
CA GLN A 731 -14.33 12.61 31.65
C GLN A 731 -15.15 11.59 30.86
N SER A 732 -15.32 10.38 31.41
CA SER A 732 -16.11 9.30 30.79
C SER A 732 -17.59 9.70 30.65
N MET A 733 -18.19 10.29 31.68
CA MET A 733 -19.56 10.80 31.63
C MET A 733 -19.74 11.90 30.58
N LYS A 734 -18.75 12.79 30.40
CA LYS A 734 -18.79 13.83 29.37
C LYS A 734 -18.84 13.25 27.95
N GLU A 735 -18.15 12.14 27.71
CA GLU A 735 -18.19 11.44 26.42
C GLU A 735 -19.55 10.77 26.19
N ILE A 736 -20.16 10.18 27.23
CA ILE A 736 -21.49 9.56 27.13
C ILE A 736 -22.60 10.58 26.88
N VAL A 737 -22.56 11.75 27.55
CA VAL A 737 -23.55 12.82 27.31
C VAL A 737 -23.51 13.32 25.86
N ARG A 738 -22.37 13.17 25.18
CA ARG A 738 -22.21 13.50 23.75
C ARG A 738 -22.63 12.37 22.81
N SER A 739 -22.89 11.17 23.33
CA SER A 739 -23.24 9.98 22.54
C SER A 739 -24.72 9.97 22.14
N ASN A 740 -25.04 9.23 21.07
CA ASN A 740 -26.41 9.12 20.56
C ASN A 740 -27.36 8.44 21.56
N LEU A 741 -26.83 7.60 22.46
CA LEU A 741 -27.57 6.97 23.54
C LEU A 741 -28.26 8.00 24.45
N PHE A 742 -27.59 9.14 24.74
CA PHE A 742 -28.16 10.21 25.56
C PHE A 742 -29.14 11.10 24.78
N LYS A 743 -28.96 11.26 23.46
CA LYS A 743 -29.87 12.04 22.60
C LYS A 743 -31.22 11.36 22.34
N LYS A 744 -31.28 10.03 22.49
CA LYS A 744 -32.49 9.21 22.27
C LYS A 744 -33.34 9.01 23.53
N GLN A 745 -32.83 9.42 24.70
CA GLN A 745 -33.62 9.55 25.92
C GLN A 745 -34.33 10.90 25.93
#